data_AF-A0A812JXH3-F1
#
_entry.id   AF-A0A812JXH3-F1
#
_cell.length_a   1.000
_cell.length_b   1.000
_cell.length_c   1.000
_cell.angle_alpha   90.00
_cell.angle_beta   90.00
_cell.angle_gamma   90.00
#
_symmetry.space_group_name_H-M   'P 1'
#
loop_
_entity.id
_entity.type
_entity.pdbx_description
1 polymer ?
#
loop_
_entity_poly.entity_id
_entity_poly.type
_entity_poly.pdbx_seq_one_letter_code
_entity_poly.pdbx_strand_id
1 'polypeptide(L)'
;MGKLTMQLAQFMTNECGWTLQVCDAGNLGWAGEIREQQMKFKAPHPLNLVAPLVMIELRQVGYIEINGTNSQDIFEKLGGFFKTKWQAYAKEADPNYCDLKFATDAFKSRGSEGENNMGQRTMELVDFMVKECQWTMVTCNGGNFGRTGAKREQQLIFRNDEFVQHGADHIMVELRTVGYIEINGLHDAGDTKEHLISFMVEQWGCKEYTKYFWESDEKYCDLKYTCPDDFYYRYDLANNLGKRTLELASFLGQHGWALMLCNGGSVTPDPRHRPNRILREQQVKFTKSPEKAAAPLLLVEFRTQPYHDEPARWHSYIEICGPDTNGVYDKLHHFITEYMDGQMCETPPNCDRLYQFDGFRMYPAKIGEEGRYEGLMNGESNIGQWTMRMCDYMVDQVAEWDLIVCNSDNLSQNFQHGSGDNKYFIGVTAREMQMVFRHRPGGRAVFMAAGQVKELGHPPLQPPPYWTEEGCIAGTLGQKLVPGSAEELAWMQEILDKTFKNKVTRDRKDGQPLADRFRAVQCIRSEQPALWNRFAERRREVAESCKATMGVFESFATPKTMEACEALSQRCTHASVGNPANQAYLLHGTNPTSAVAILSSSFTVNLAGKSAGTMFGAGVYLAESSTKADEYARDDMGGEYDGLYAVLVCRAILGRSYVTEKAGDFSDQVLSGEYHHVLGDREKAVGTFREFIFFHEASIYPEYAVFYRREKDGEILPPPDRERAPKMMEMETPEDEPEMTAV
;
A
#
# COMPACT_ATOMS: atom_id res chain seq x y z
N MET A 1 -7.12 15.35 17.53
CA MET A 1 -7.22 14.04 16.86
C MET A 1 -6.01 13.81 15.96
N GLY A 2 -5.71 14.71 15.00
CA GLY A 2 -4.56 14.54 14.09
C GLY A 2 -3.22 14.24 14.77
N LYS A 3 -2.88 14.92 15.89
CA LYS A 3 -1.66 14.60 16.65
C LYS A 3 -1.61 13.16 17.17
N LEU A 4 -2.70 12.67 17.76
CA LEU A 4 -2.81 11.29 18.24
C LEU A 4 -2.75 10.29 17.08
N THR A 5 -3.42 10.60 15.98
CA THR A 5 -3.38 9.81 14.73
C THR A 5 -1.93 9.67 14.24
N MET A 6 -1.17 10.76 14.23
CA MET A 6 0.23 10.74 13.81
C MET A 6 1.16 10.02 14.78
N GLN A 7 0.92 10.12 16.09
CA GLN A 7 1.67 9.35 17.09
C GLN A 7 1.44 7.84 16.93
N LEU A 8 0.19 7.42 16.74
CA LEU A 8 -0.12 6.00 16.48
C LEU A 8 0.43 5.54 15.13
N ALA A 9 0.33 6.36 14.08
CA ALA A 9 0.91 6.06 12.79
C ALA A 9 2.41 5.84 12.90
N GLN A 10 3.12 6.76 13.57
CA GLN A 10 4.56 6.68 13.79
C GLN A 10 4.96 5.42 14.56
N PHE A 11 4.23 5.08 15.63
CA PHE A 11 4.46 3.83 16.38
C PHE A 11 4.28 2.60 15.48
N MET A 12 3.16 2.53 14.75
CA MET A 12 2.86 1.41 13.87
C MET A 12 3.87 1.26 12.74
N THR A 13 4.31 2.36 12.14
CA THR A 13 5.28 2.32 11.03
C THR A 13 6.70 2.08 11.51
N ASN A 14 7.12 2.71 12.60
CA ASN A 14 8.54 2.72 12.97
C ASN A 14 8.90 1.62 13.96
N GLU A 15 8.00 1.32 14.90
CA GLU A 15 8.25 0.32 15.93
C GLU A 15 7.72 -1.05 15.48
N CYS A 16 6.54 -1.07 14.85
CA CYS A 16 5.90 -2.32 14.42
C CYS A 16 6.21 -2.71 12.96
N GLY A 17 6.77 -1.80 12.15
CA GLY A 17 7.12 -2.04 10.75
C GLY A 17 5.94 -2.08 9.78
N TRP A 18 4.75 -1.69 10.21
CA TRP A 18 3.55 -1.68 9.36
C TRP A 18 3.53 -0.47 8.42
N THR A 19 2.58 -0.42 7.51
CA THR A 19 2.47 0.68 6.55
C THR A 19 1.11 1.32 6.62
N LEU A 20 1.06 2.62 6.92
CA LEU A 20 -0.19 3.36 6.86
C LEU A 20 -0.70 3.37 5.42
N GLN A 21 -1.89 2.80 5.20
CA GLN A 21 -2.52 2.73 3.88
C GLN A 21 -3.59 3.81 3.73
N VAL A 22 -4.48 3.90 4.71
CA VAL A 22 -5.60 4.84 4.68
C VAL A 22 -5.75 5.43 6.07
N CYS A 23 -6.05 6.72 6.11
CA CYS A 23 -6.55 7.37 7.30
C CYS A 23 -7.79 8.15 6.88
N ASP A 24 -8.86 7.94 7.62
CA ASP A 24 -10.17 8.49 7.34
C ASP A 24 -10.81 8.99 8.64
N ALA A 25 -11.66 10.01 8.55
CA ALA A 25 -12.32 10.64 9.67
C ALA A 25 -13.75 11.05 9.33
N GLY A 26 -14.63 10.85 10.29
CA GLY A 26 -15.99 11.37 10.26
C GLY A 26 -16.24 12.29 11.45
N ASN A 27 -17.06 13.32 11.24
CA ASN A 27 -17.57 14.14 12.33
C ASN A 27 -19.01 13.74 12.65
N LEU A 28 -19.29 13.74 13.94
CA LEU A 28 -20.53 13.32 14.58
C LEU A 28 -20.96 14.42 15.55
N GLY A 29 -22.23 14.38 15.92
CA GLY A 29 -22.80 15.27 16.92
C GLY A 29 -23.54 16.43 16.28
N TRP A 30 -24.27 17.18 17.09
CA TRP A 30 -25.19 18.21 16.61
C TRP A 30 -24.50 19.34 15.84
N ALA A 31 -23.24 19.60 16.17
CA ALA A 31 -22.37 20.57 15.51
C ALA A 31 -21.13 19.93 14.86
N GLY A 32 -21.05 18.59 14.77
CA GLY A 32 -19.86 17.89 14.29
C GLY A 32 -18.69 17.93 15.30
N GLU A 33 -18.99 18.03 16.59
CA GLU A 33 -18.04 18.16 17.70
C GLU A 33 -17.37 16.85 18.11
N ILE A 34 -17.95 15.71 17.76
CA ILE A 34 -17.38 14.38 18.02
C ILE A 34 -16.62 13.95 16.77
N ARG A 35 -15.33 13.70 16.91
CA ARG A 35 -14.51 13.15 15.82
C ARG A 35 -14.27 11.68 16.00
N GLU A 36 -14.40 10.94 14.92
CA GLU A 36 -13.95 9.56 14.81
C GLU A 36 -12.88 9.45 13.75
N GLN A 37 -11.85 8.66 14.02
CA GLN A 37 -10.76 8.38 13.08
C GLN A 37 -10.63 6.88 12.88
N GLN A 38 -10.61 6.46 11.62
CA GLN A 38 -10.24 5.11 11.22
C GLN A 38 -8.84 5.14 10.58
N MET A 39 -8.01 4.19 10.96
CA MET A 39 -6.69 4.00 10.39
C MET A 39 -6.55 2.57 9.90
N LYS A 40 -6.05 2.41 8.67
CA LYS A 40 -5.75 1.09 8.11
C LYS A 40 -4.25 0.96 7.86
N PHE A 41 -3.71 -0.16 8.31
CA PHE A 41 -2.32 -0.52 8.09
C PHE A 41 -2.22 -1.77 7.22
N LYS A 42 -1.25 -1.80 6.30
CA LYS A 42 -0.80 -3.03 5.63
C LYS A 42 0.27 -3.69 6.48
N ALA A 43 0.26 -5.02 6.47
CA ALA A 43 1.29 -5.82 7.13
C ALA A 43 2.70 -5.38 6.69
N PRO A 44 3.71 -5.56 7.56
CA PRO A 44 5.07 -5.15 7.27
C PRO A 44 5.54 -5.65 5.91
N HIS A 45 5.97 -4.71 5.08
CA HIS A 45 6.66 -5.01 3.83
C HIS A 45 8.12 -4.58 3.99
N PRO A 46 9.07 -5.34 3.44
CA PRO A 46 10.48 -5.03 3.62
C PRO A 46 10.88 -3.66 3.06
N LEU A 47 10.21 -3.20 2.01
CA LEU A 47 10.47 -1.89 1.40
C LEU A 47 9.72 -0.72 2.08
N ASN A 48 8.92 -0.98 3.12
CA ASN A 48 8.18 0.03 3.87
C ASN A 48 8.96 0.55 5.10
N LEU A 49 10.30 0.51 5.06
CA LEU A 49 11.14 0.97 6.17
C LEU A 49 10.86 2.44 6.50
N VAL A 50 10.70 2.72 7.80
CA VAL A 50 10.64 4.02 8.50
C VAL A 50 10.63 5.23 7.55
N ALA A 51 9.45 5.54 7.01
CA ALA A 51 9.24 6.73 6.19
C ALA A 51 8.59 7.82 7.06
N PRO A 52 9.22 9.00 7.23
CA PRO A 52 8.61 10.11 7.94
C PRO A 52 7.22 10.44 7.41
N LEU A 53 6.26 10.60 8.31
CA LEU A 53 4.90 11.00 7.97
C LEU A 53 4.61 12.41 8.47
N VAL A 54 3.83 13.16 7.69
CA VAL A 54 3.24 14.44 8.09
C VAL A 54 1.77 14.46 7.74
N MET A 55 0.95 14.89 8.69
CA MET A 55 -0.46 15.22 8.49
C MET A 55 -0.64 16.73 8.44
N ILE A 56 -1.45 17.19 7.49
CA ILE A 56 -1.85 18.58 7.33
C ILE A 56 -3.38 18.60 7.35
N GLU A 57 -3.96 19.28 8.35
CA GLU A 57 -5.40 19.48 8.46
C GLU A 57 -5.75 20.91 8.01
N LEU A 58 -6.60 21.03 6.98
CA LEU A 58 -7.17 22.30 6.54
C LEU A 58 -8.57 22.43 7.13
N ARG A 59 -8.80 23.46 7.94
CA ARG A 59 -10.10 23.73 8.58
C ARG A 59 -10.68 24.97 7.93
N GLN A 60 -11.81 24.84 7.22
CA GLN A 60 -12.42 25.95 6.47
C GLN A 60 -12.74 27.19 7.33
N VAL A 61 -12.81 27.04 8.66
CA VAL A 61 -12.89 28.15 9.63
C VAL A 61 -11.61 29.00 9.73
N GLY A 62 -10.64 28.80 8.83
CA GLY A 62 -9.46 29.66 8.68
C GLY A 62 -8.21 29.15 9.41
N TYR A 63 -8.11 27.85 9.70
CA TYR A 63 -6.96 27.28 10.39
C TYR A 63 -6.29 26.15 9.61
N ILE A 64 -4.97 26.07 9.74
CA ILE A 64 -4.14 24.98 9.23
C ILE A 64 -3.35 24.40 10.40
N GLU A 65 -3.40 23.09 10.54
CA GLU A 65 -2.77 22.37 11.64
C GLU A 65 -1.85 21.29 11.06
N ILE A 66 -0.62 21.20 11.58
CA ILE A 66 0.39 20.26 11.08
C ILE A 66 0.82 19.35 12.22
N ASN A 67 0.95 18.05 11.93
CA ASN A 67 1.38 17.03 12.88
C ASN A 67 2.36 16.06 12.21
N GLY A 68 3.39 15.61 12.92
CA GLY A 68 4.28 14.55 12.45
C GLY A 68 5.76 14.87 12.58
N THR A 69 6.58 14.26 11.73
CA THR A 69 8.05 14.40 11.81
C THR A 69 8.53 15.53 10.91
N ASN A 70 9.30 16.49 11.45
CA ASN A 70 10.00 17.47 10.63
C ASN A 70 11.21 16.82 9.94
N SER A 71 10.97 16.17 8.80
CA SER A 71 12.02 15.62 7.93
C SER A 71 12.24 16.53 6.72
N GLN A 72 13.48 16.67 6.27
CA GLN A 72 13.85 17.52 5.12
C GLN A 72 13.30 18.96 5.20
N ASP A 73 13.28 19.54 6.40
CA ASP A 73 12.79 20.89 6.69
C ASP A 73 11.35 21.14 6.17
N ILE A 74 10.51 20.09 6.19
CA ILE A 74 9.15 20.16 5.63
C ILE A 74 8.27 21.17 6.37
N PHE A 75 8.49 21.39 7.66
CA PHE A 75 7.76 22.37 8.45
C PHE A 75 8.04 23.81 7.98
N GLU A 76 9.29 24.13 7.70
CA GLU A 76 9.74 25.41 7.16
C GLU A 76 9.20 25.62 5.75
N LYS A 77 9.29 24.59 4.90
CA LYS A 77 8.75 24.59 3.52
C LYS A 77 7.25 24.86 3.51
N LEU A 78 6.47 24.13 4.30
CA LEU A 78 5.02 24.34 4.46
C LEU A 78 4.70 25.74 4.98
N GLY A 79 5.41 26.19 6.02
CA GLY A 79 5.24 27.53 6.56
C GLY A 79 5.51 28.63 5.53
N GLY A 80 6.53 28.46 4.68
CA GLY A 80 6.84 29.35 3.55
C GLY A 80 5.74 29.35 2.50
N PHE A 81 5.29 28.17 2.07
CA PHE A 81 4.18 28.00 1.14
C PHE A 81 2.90 28.69 1.65
N PHE A 82 2.48 28.42 2.88
CA PHE A 82 1.26 29.00 3.45
C PHE A 82 1.32 30.53 3.55
N LYS A 83 2.47 31.10 3.95
CA LYS A 83 2.66 32.55 4.00
C LYS A 83 2.59 33.19 2.61
N THR A 84 3.27 32.60 1.62
CA THR A 84 3.36 33.19 0.29
C THR A 84 2.10 32.97 -0.54
N LYS A 85 1.56 31.75 -0.58
CA LYS A 85 0.41 31.40 -1.42
C LYS A 85 -0.92 31.74 -0.78
N TRP A 86 -1.06 31.51 0.52
CA TRP A 86 -2.34 31.66 1.23
C TRP A 86 -2.35 32.83 2.20
N GLN A 87 -1.31 33.68 2.20
CA GLN A 87 -1.19 34.83 3.10
C GLN A 87 -1.40 34.44 4.57
N ALA A 88 -1.02 33.21 4.92
CA ALA A 88 -1.22 32.68 6.26
C ALA A 88 -0.19 33.28 7.21
N TYR A 89 -0.54 33.33 8.49
CA TYR A 89 0.39 33.74 9.54
C TYR A 89 0.40 32.70 10.67
N ALA A 90 1.58 32.52 11.27
CA ALA A 90 1.76 31.54 12.34
C ALA A 90 0.94 31.95 13.58
N LYS A 91 0.36 30.95 14.23
CA LYS A 91 -0.29 31.07 15.54
C LYS A 91 0.47 30.20 16.53
N GLU A 92 0.37 30.55 17.81
CA GLU A 92 0.84 29.69 18.88
C GLU A 92 0.10 28.34 18.82
N ALA A 93 0.86 27.26 18.72
CA ALA A 93 0.35 25.90 18.74
C ALA A 93 0.30 25.41 20.20
N ASP A 94 -0.80 24.78 20.60
CA ASP A 94 -0.83 23.99 21.83
C ASP A 94 -0.13 22.65 21.53
N PRO A 95 0.98 22.32 22.22
CA PRO A 95 1.73 21.10 21.97
C PRO A 95 0.92 19.81 22.20
N ASN A 96 -0.19 19.85 22.94
CA ASN A 96 -1.07 18.68 23.09
C ASN A 96 -2.06 18.54 21.92
N TYR A 97 -2.21 19.59 21.11
CA TYR A 97 -3.20 19.67 20.04
C TYR A 97 -2.57 19.54 18.65
N CYS A 98 -1.50 20.29 18.36
CA CYS A 98 -0.78 20.22 17.09
C CYS A 98 0.69 20.62 17.20
N ASP A 99 1.52 20.23 16.23
CA ASP A 99 2.95 20.62 16.20
C ASP A 99 3.14 22.03 15.64
N LEU A 100 2.40 22.39 14.59
CA LEU A 100 2.34 23.76 14.06
C LEU A 100 0.91 24.20 13.77
N LYS A 101 0.67 25.51 13.89
CA LYS A 101 -0.62 26.13 13.64
C LYS A 101 -0.49 27.42 12.83
N PHE A 102 -1.33 27.58 11.83
CA PHE A 102 -1.45 28.81 11.03
C PHE A 102 -2.91 29.25 10.94
N ALA A 103 -3.10 30.55 10.72
CA ALA A 103 -4.39 31.13 10.39
C ALA A 103 -4.35 31.78 9.00
N THR A 104 -5.45 31.70 8.25
CA THR A 104 -5.56 32.22 6.88
C THR A 104 -7.01 32.56 6.52
N ASP A 105 -7.19 33.53 5.62
CA ASP A 105 -8.48 33.87 4.99
C ASP A 105 -8.62 33.26 3.59
N ALA A 106 -7.71 32.37 3.18
CA ALA A 106 -7.73 31.73 1.86
C ALA A 106 -8.87 30.72 1.68
N PHE A 107 -9.46 30.24 2.78
CA PHE A 107 -10.59 29.30 2.77
C PHE A 107 -11.90 30.05 2.67
N LYS A 108 -12.59 29.89 1.54
CA LYS A 108 -13.77 30.67 1.18
C LYS A 108 -14.97 29.76 1.00
N SER A 109 -16.15 30.32 1.26
CA SER A 109 -17.44 29.68 1.03
C SER A 109 -18.49 30.71 0.64
N ARG A 110 -19.53 30.26 -0.06
CA ARG A 110 -20.68 31.10 -0.42
C ARG A 110 -21.95 30.26 -0.54
N GLY A 111 -23.09 30.96 -0.50
CA GLY A 111 -24.41 30.34 -0.60
C GLY A 111 -24.78 29.48 0.62
N SER A 112 -26.02 28.97 0.61
CA SER A 112 -26.55 28.11 1.68
C SER A 112 -26.31 26.62 1.46
N GLU A 113 -25.79 26.24 0.30
CA GLU A 113 -25.56 24.85 -0.11
C GLU A 113 -24.12 24.39 0.15
N GLY A 114 -23.30 25.21 0.82
CA GLY A 114 -21.94 24.85 1.21
C GLY A 114 -20.93 24.87 0.06
N GLU A 115 -21.17 25.64 -1.01
CA GLU A 115 -20.17 25.87 -2.06
C GLU A 115 -18.91 26.53 -1.47
N ASN A 116 -17.74 26.00 -1.82
CA ASN A 116 -16.48 26.40 -1.21
C ASN A 116 -15.27 26.07 -2.09
N ASN A 117 -14.10 26.63 -1.78
CA ASN A 117 -12.87 26.42 -2.53
C ASN A 117 -11.92 25.38 -1.89
N MET A 118 -12.38 24.54 -0.97
CA MET A 118 -11.49 23.60 -0.26
C MET A 118 -10.90 22.55 -1.19
N GLY A 119 -11.65 22.08 -2.19
CA GLY A 119 -11.11 21.18 -3.23
C GLY A 119 -9.92 21.80 -3.96
N GLN A 120 -10.04 23.05 -4.41
CA GLN A 120 -8.95 23.79 -5.04
C GLN A 120 -7.74 23.96 -4.12
N ARG A 121 -7.94 24.40 -2.86
CA ARG A 121 -6.84 24.57 -1.89
C ARG A 121 -6.16 23.25 -1.56
N THR A 122 -6.92 22.16 -1.54
CA THR A 122 -6.39 20.81 -1.36
C THR A 122 -5.46 20.45 -2.51
N MET A 123 -5.87 20.68 -3.76
CA MET A 123 -5.04 20.37 -4.93
C MET A 123 -3.77 21.23 -5.01
N GLU A 124 -3.85 22.52 -4.66
CA GLU A 124 -2.65 23.38 -4.57
C GLU A 124 -1.63 22.86 -3.55
N LEU A 125 -2.09 22.38 -2.39
CA LEU A 125 -1.22 21.79 -1.37
C LEU A 125 -0.66 20.43 -1.81
N VAL A 126 -1.49 19.60 -2.46
CA VAL A 126 -1.03 18.31 -3.02
C VAL A 126 0.07 18.55 -4.03
N ASP A 127 -0.09 19.51 -4.95
CA ASP A 127 0.96 19.86 -5.91
C ASP A 127 2.26 20.29 -5.23
N PHE A 128 2.16 21.19 -4.25
CA PHE A 128 3.33 21.62 -3.50
C PHE A 128 4.04 20.45 -2.81
N MET A 129 3.28 19.57 -2.15
CA MET A 129 3.84 18.43 -1.43
C MET A 129 4.45 17.40 -2.38
N VAL A 130 3.74 17.04 -3.46
CA VAL A 130 4.12 15.94 -4.35
C VAL A 130 5.16 16.36 -5.38
N LYS A 131 5.07 17.59 -5.93
CA LYS A 131 5.95 18.07 -7.01
C LYS A 131 7.11 18.91 -6.50
N GLU A 132 6.90 19.78 -5.52
CA GLU A 132 7.98 20.63 -5.01
C GLU A 132 8.72 19.97 -3.84
N CYS A 133 7.99 19.37 -2.90
CA CYS A 133 8.60 18.71 -1.75
C CYS A 133 9.00 17.27 -2.00
N GLN A 134 8.46 16.63 -3.05
CA GLN A 134 8.71 15.22 -3.38
C GLN A 134 8.24 14.28 -2.25
N TRP A 135 7.06 14.52 -1.69
CA TRP A 135 6.42 13.63 -0.72
C TRP A 135 5.25 12.90 -1.38
N THR A 136 5.04 11.63 -1.02
CA THR A 136 3.94 10.83 -1.55
C THR A 136 2.67 11.10 -0.76
N MET A 137 1.56 11.37 -1.43
CA MET A 137 0.27 11.45 -0.76
C MET A 137 -0.20 10.03 -0.37
N VAL A 138 -0.51 9.82 0.91
CA VAL A 138 -1.04 8.55 1.44
C VAL A 138 -2.56 8.60 1.48
N THR A 139 -3.11 9.62 2.13
CA THR A 139 -4.54 9.86 2.21
C THR A 139 -4.86 11.34 2.05
N CYS A 140 -6.07 11.61 1.61
CA CYS A 140 -6.68 12.92 1.71
C CYS A 140 -8.18 12.71 1.94
N ASN A 141 -8.59 12.89 3.18
CA ASN A 141 -9.98 12.75 3.59
C ASN A 141 -10.67 14.12 3.72
N GLY A 142 -11.90 14.20 3.22
CA GLY A 142 -12.79 15.34 3.40
C GLY A 142 -13.82 15.07 4.49
N GLY A 143 -14.14 16.08 5.30
CA GLY A 143 -15.14 15.95 6.36
C GLY A 143 -16.07 17.17 6.44
N ASN A 144 -17.32 16.92 6.84
CA ASN A 144 -18.32 17.96 7.10
C ASN A 144 -18.42 18.23 8.60
N PHE A 145 -18.61 19.48 9.00
CA PHE A 145 -18.93 19.80 10.39
C PHE A 145 -19.76 21.09 10.48
N GLY A 146 -20.07 21.48 11.72
CA GLY A 146 -21.01 22.55 12.02
C GLY A 146 -22.46 22.06 11.92
N ARG A 147 -23.37 22.85 12.48
CA ARG A 147 -24.78 22.46 12.67
C ARG A 147 -25.51 21.97 11.41
N THR A 148 -25.16 22.52 10.25
CA THR A 148 -25.76 22.14 8.96
C THR A 148 -24.87 21.19 8.16
N GLY A 149 -23.68 20.84 8.65
CA GLY A 149 -22.63 20.17 7.86
C GLY A 149 -22.03 21.05 6.76
N ALA A 150 -22.34 22.35 6.71
CA ALA A 150 -21.87 23.26 5.67
C ALA A 150 -20.39 23.65 5.78
N LYS A 151 -19.74 23.38 6.92
CA LYS A 151 -18.30 23.62 7.07
C LYS A 151 -17.52 22.39 6.59
N ARG A 152 -16.36 22.61 5.97
CA ARG A 152 -15.49 21.56 5.45
C ARG A 152 -14.15 21.50 6.17
N GLU A 153 -13.59 20.31 6.24
CA GLU A 153 -12.20 20.09 6.57
C GLU A 153 -11.56 19.08 5.64
N GLN A 154 -10.24 19.13 5.56
CA GLN A 154 -9.43 18.23 4.75
C GLN A 154 -8.28 17.71 5.61
N GLN A 155 -8.13 16.40 5.73
CA GLN A 155 -7.00 15.76 6.41
C GLN A 155 -6.13 15.09 5.35
N LEU A 156 -4.95 15.65 5.11
CA LEU A 156 -3.98 15.10 4.17
C LEU A 156 -2.85 14.45 4.95
N ILE A 157 -2.46 13.23 4.58
CA ILE A 157 -1.24 12.59 5.10
C ILE A 157 -0.29 12.36 3.94
N PHE A 158 0.95 12.80 4.13
CA PHE A 158 2.05 12.58 3.21
C PHE A 158 3.13 11.75 3.87
N ARG A 159 3.80 10.95 3.05
CA ARG A 159 4.91 10.09 3.43
C ARG A 159 6.14 10.48 2.63
N ASN A 160 7.27 10.63 3.32
CA ASN A 160 8.55 10.84 2.67
C ASN A 160 9.11 9.50 2.21
N ASP A 161 8.65 9.04 1.05
CA ASP A 161 9.12 7.82 0.43
C ASP A 161 10.35 8.10 -0.43
N GLU A 162 11.56 7.86 0.05
CA GLU A 162 12.79 8.15 -0.73
C GLU A 162 12.88 7.42 -2.09
N PHE A 163 11.99 6.45 -2.37
CA PHE A 163 12.12 5.48 -3.46
C PHE A 163 10.90 5.36 -4.40
N VAL A 164 9.81 6.08 -4.11
CA VAL A 164 8.59 6.10 -4.95
C VAL A 164 8.72 7.18 -6.02
N GLN A 165 8.08 6.99 -7.18
CA GLN A 165 8.01 8.04 -8.19
C GLN A 165 7.23 9.24 -7.62
N HIS A 166 7.95 10.33 -7.38
CA HIS A 166 7.40 11.59 -6.93
C HIS A 166 6.85 12.40 -8.11
N GLY A 167 6.12 13.48 -7.79
CA GLY A 167 5.56 14.36 -8.81
C GLY A 167 4.39 13.76 -9.58
N ALA A 168 3.68 12.78 -9.00
CA ALA A 168 2.47 12.25 -9.59
C ALA A 168 1.43 13.35 -9.79
N ASP A 169 0.78 13.31 -10.94
CA ASP A 169 -0.32 14.20 -11.29
C ASP A 169 -1.62 13.74 -10.62
N HIS A 170 -2.42 14.69 -10.15
CA HIS A 170 -3.63 14.39 -9.39
C HIS A 170 -4.83 15.22 -9.86
N ILE A 171 -6.01 14.61 -9.86
CA ILE A 171 -7.28 15.31 -10.07
C ILE A 171 -8.29 14.91 -9.00
N MET A 172 -9.16 15.86 -8.64
CA MET A 172 -10.28 15.63 -7.73
C MET A 172 -11.59 16.00 -8.41
N VAL A 173 -12.57 15.12 -8.29
CA VAL A 173 -13.96 15.36 -8.73
C VAL A 173 -14.88 15.25 -7.52
N GLU A 174 -15.69 16.27 -7.27
CA GLU A 174 -16.66 16.31 -6.19
C GLU A 174 -18.06 16.10 -6.76
N LEU A 175 -18.69 14.97 -6.42
CA LEU A 175 -20.05 14.63 -6.79
C LEU A 175 -20.99 15.14 -5.69
N ARG A 176 -21.89 16.07 -6.01
CA ARG A 176 -22.76 16.73 -5.02
C ARG A 176 -24.22 16.52 -5.38
N THR A 177 -24.95 15.77 -4.55
CA THR A 177 -26.38 15.43 -4.80
C THR A 177 -27.34 16.60 -4.72
N VAL A 178 -26.83 17.80 -4.42
CA VAL A 178 -27.56 19.05 -4.65
C VAL A 178 -27.76 19.36 -6.15
N GLY A 179 -27.05 18.64 -7.04
CA GLY A 179 -27.21 18.71 -8.49
C GLY A 179 -25.95 19.14 -9.24
N TYR A 180 -24.78 19.12 -8.59
CA TYR A 180 -23.54 19.64 -9.15
C TYR A 180 -22.42 18.61 -9.18
N ILE A 181 -21.49 18.83 -10.12
CA ILE A 181 -20.17 18.20 -10.15
C ILE A 181 -19.14 19.33 -10.21
N GLU A 182 -18.11 19.25 -9.36
CA GLU A 182 -17.02 20.23 -9.28
C GLU A 182 -15.70 19.51 -9.53
N ILE A 183 -14.84 20.06 -10.39
CA ILE A 183 -13.57 19.44 -10.81
C ILE A 183 -12.41 20.37 -10.42
N ASN A 184 -11.38 19.80 -9.80
CA ASN A 184 -10.18 20.50 -9.33
C ASN A 184 -8.90 19.78 -9.76
N GLY A 185 -7.81 20.52 -9.95
CA GLY A 185 -6.49 19.99 -10.35
C GLY A 185 -6.36 19.78 -11.86
N LEU A 186 -7.20 20.44 -12.67
CA LEU A 186 -7.31 20.12 -14.10
C LEU A 186 -6.07 20.52 -14.92
N HIS A 187 -5.18 21.36 -14.38
CA HIS A 187 -3.91 21.71 -15.03
C HIS A 187 -2.98 20.51 -15.21
N ASP A 188 -3.13 19.48 -14.38
CA ASP A 188 -2.40 18.21 -14.48
C ASP A 188 -2.97 17.25 -15.52
N ALA A 189 -4.19 17.48 -15.95
CA ALA A 189 -4.94 16.60 -16.83
C ALA A 189 -5.14 17.21 -18.23
N GLY A 190 -4.12 17.91 -18.74
CA GLY A 190 -4.20 18.57 -20.06
C GLY A 190 -4.58 17.62 -21.20
N ASP A 191 -4.05 16.39 -21.19
CA ASP A 191 -4.34 15.33 -22.17
C ASP A 191 -5.76 14.74 -22.04
N THR A 192 -6.32 14.77 -20.83
CA THR A 192 -7.58 14.10 -20.48
C THR A 192 -8.73 15.08 -20.39
N LYS A 193 -8.46 16.39 -20.28
CA LYS A 193 -9.45 17.44 -20.07
C LYS A 193 -10.59 17.41 -21.08
N GLU A 194 -10.28 17.39 -22.38
CA GLU A 194 -11.30 17.39 -23.44
C GLU A 194 -12.16 16.12 -23.39
N HIS A 195 -11.52 14.97 -23.15
CA HIS A 195 -12.21 13.68 -22.98
C HIS A 195 -13.14 13.69 -21.76
N LEU A 196 -12.69 14.23 -20.63
CA LEU A 196 -13.49 14.35 -19.41
C LEU A 196 -14.69 15.27 -19.61
N ILE A 197 -14.52 16.39 -20.33
CA ILE A 197 -15.62 17.29 -20.69
C ILE A 197 -16.64 16.56 -21.56
N SER A 198 -16.19 15.86 -22.60
CA SER A 198 -17.06 15.06 -23.48
C SER A 198 -17.80 13.98 -22.69
N PHE A 199 -17.13 13.26 -21.78
CA PHE A 199 -17.78 12.29 -20.89
C PHE A 199 -18.89 12.92 -20.05
N MET A 200 -18.63 14.05 -19.39
CA MET A 200 -19.63 14.75 -18.58
C MET A 200 -20.86 15.18 -19.40
N VAL A 201 -20.66 15.70 -20.60
CA VAL A 201 -21.75 16.24 -21.43
C VAL A 201 -22.50 15.15 -22.20
N GLU A 202 -21.77 14.22 -22.82
CA GLU A 202 -22.34 13.24 -23.75
C GLU A 202 -22.82 11.97 -23.05
N GLN A 203 -22.05 11.47 -22.06
CA GLN A 203 -22.41 10.24 -21.34
C GLN A 203 -23.29 10.53 -20.13
N TRP A 204 -22.97 11.58 -19.36
CA TRP A 204 -23.72 11.95 -18.16
C TRP A 204 -24.80 13.02 -18.39
N GLY A 205 -24.88 13.60 -19.59
CA GLY A 205 -25.90 14.60 -19.93
C GLY A 205 -25.76 15.92 -19.16
N CYS A 206 -24.62 16.15 -18.51
CA CYS A 206 -24.38 17.34 -17.71
C CYS A 206 -24.26 18.59 -18.59
N LYS A 207 -24.55 19.75 -18.00
CA LYS A 207 -24.40 21.06 -18.64
C LYS A 207 -23.41 21.91 -17.87
N GLU A 208 -22.57 22.66 -18.57
CA GLU A 208 -21.67 23.60 -17.91
C GLU A 208 -22.50 24.57 -17.04
N TYR A 209 -22.07 24.75 -15.79
CA TYR A 209 -22.80 25.57 -14.84
C TYR A 209 -22.82 27.02 -15.30
N THR A 210 -24.02 27.59 -15.36
CA THR A 210 -24.20 29.02 -15.61
C THR A 210 -24.53 29.70 -14.29
N LYS A 211 -23.70 30.67 -13.90
CA LYS A 211 -23.89 31.44 -12.67
C LYS A 211 -25.21 32.21 -12.69
N TYR A 212 -25.79 32.41 -11.51
CA TYR A 212 -26.91 33.35 -11.37
C TYR A 212 -26.42 34.80 -11.47
N PHE A 213 -27.30 35.74 -11.84
CA PHE A 213 -26.94 37.15 -12.02
C PHE A 213 -26.35 37.82 -10.76
N TRP A 214 -26.76 37.38 -9.57
CA TRP A 214 -26.27 37.89 -8.28
C TRP A 214 -25.03 37.15 -7.75
N GLU A 215 -24.52 36.16 -8.48
CA GLU A 215 -23.37 35.36 -8.06
C GLU A 215 -22.05 36.01 -8.47
N SER A 216 -21.06 35.94 -7.57
CA SER A 216 -19.69 36.43 -7.80
C SER A 216 -19.02 35.70 -8.97
N ASP A 217 -18.15 36.40 -9.70
CA ASP A 217 -17.29 35.81 -10.74
C ASP A 217 -16.15 34.94 -10.20
N GLU A 218 -15.90 34.99 -8.88
CA GLU A 218 -14.85 34.16 -8.27
C GLU A 218 -15.18 32.67 -8.43
N LYS A 219 -14.27 31.90 -9.02
CA LYS A 219 -14.41 30.45 -9.17
C LYS A 219 -13.86 29.71 -7.96
N TYR A 220 -14.57 28.70 -7.48
CA TYR A 220 -14.14 27.84 -6.38
C TYR A 220 -13.69 26.44 -6.81
N CYS A 221 -13.77 26.15 -8.11
CA CYS A 221 -13.24 24.95 -8.77
C CYS A 221 -12.84 25.30 -10.21
N ASP A 222 -12.14 24.41 -10.91
CA ASP A 222 -11.68 24.63 -12.28
C ASP A 222 -12.84 24.56 -13.28
N LEU A 223 -13.70 23.54 -13.12
CA LEU A 223 -14.93 23.35 -13.87
C LEU A 223 -16.08 22.97 -12.94
N LYS A 224 -17.29 23.44 -13.28
CA LYS A 224 -18.53 23.14 -12.56
C LYS A 224 -19.62 22.76 -13.54
N TYR A 225 -20.35 21.69 -13.24
CA TYR A 225 -21.42 21.18 -14.08
C TYR A 225 -22.71 21.02 -13.28
N THR A 226 -23.84 21.26 -13.95
CA THR A 226 -25.18 20.91 -13.48
C THR A 226 -25.57 19.55 -14.04
N CYS A 227 -26.08 18.66 -13.20
CA CYS A 227 -26.50 17.31 -13.56
C CYS A 227 -27.97 17.28 -14.02
N PRO A 228 -28.38 16.29 -14.83
CA PRO A 228 -29.80 15.97 -15.05
C PRO A 228 -30.56 15.68 -13.75
N ASP A 229 -31.87 15.91 -13.74
CA ASP A 229 -32.72 15.77 -12.54
C ASP A 229 -32.73 14.35 -11.94
N ASP A 230 -32.57 13.33 -12.79
CA ASP A 230 -32.58 11.89 -12.45
C ASP A 230 -31.17 11.30 -12.28
N PHE A 231 -30.12 12.12 -12.40
CA PHE A 231 -28.73 11.66 -12.33
C PHE A 231 -28.37 11.04 -10.98
N TYR A 232 -28.80 11.69 -9.89
CA TYR A 232 -28.59 11.25 -8.52
C TYR A 232 -29.84 10.56 -7.97
N TYR A 233 -29.72 9.28 -7.64
CA TYR A 233 -30.71 8.55 -6.87
C TYR A 233 -30.54 8.86 -5.39
N ARG A 234 -31.65 9.14 -4.70
CA ARG A 234 -31.71 9.29 -3.24
C ARG A 234 -33.03 8.74 -2.72
N TYR A 235 -32.94 7.84 -1.74
CA TYR A 235 -34.09 7.36 -1.00
C TYR A 235 -33.66 7.04 0.43
N ASP A 236 -34.24 7.74 1.40
CA ASP A 236 -33.73 7.78 2.78
C ASP A 236 -32.21 8.08 2.83
N LEU A 237 -31.38 7.19 3.37
CA LEU A 237 -29.92 7.33 3.35
C LEU A 237 -29.27 6.70 2.11
N ALA A 238 -29.98 5.85 1.38
CA ALA A 238 -29.48 5.19 0.18
C ALA A 238 -29.27 6.18 -0.97
N ASN A 239 -28.19 5.98 -1.73
CA ASN A 239 -27.80 6.85 -2.82
C ASN A 239 -26.98 6.08 -3.89
N ASN A 240 -26.79 6.64 -5.08
CA ASN A 240 -26.01 6.03 -6.16
C ASN A 240 -24.59 6.61 -6.35
N LEU A 241 -24.04 7.34 -5.36
CA LEU A 241 -22.73 7.97 -5.51
C LEU A 241 -21.60 6.94 -5.71
N GLY A 242 -21.70 5.77 -5.06
CA GLY A 242 -20.77 4.66 -5.28
C GLY A 242 -20.75 4.19 -6.74
N LYS A 243 -21.91 4.06 -7.39
CA LYS A 243 -22.02 3.69 -8.80
C LYS A 243 -21.44 4.77 -9.73
N ARG A 244 -21.76 6.05 -9.48
CA ARG A 244 -21.19 7.19 -10.23
C ARG A 244 -19.67 7.28 -10.08
N THR A 245 -19.16 6.97 -8.89
CA THR A 245 -17.72 6.89 -8.62
C THR A 245 -17.05 5.79 -9.46
N LEU A 246 -17.65 4.60 -9.55
CA LEU A 246 -17.10 3.51 -10.38
C LEU A 246 -17.18 3.81 -11.88
N GLU A 247 -18.26 4.43 -12.36
CA GLU A 247 -18.40 4.87 -13.75
C GLU A 247 -17.29 5.87 -14.12
N LEU A 248 -17.11 6.90 -13.29
CA LEU A 248 -16.05 7.90 -13.46
C LEU A 248 -14.66 7.25 -13.42
N ALA A 249 -14.44 6.35 -12.46
CA ALA A 249 -13.16 5.67 -12.31
C ALA A 249 -12.84 4.74 -13.47
N SER A 250 -13.84 4.06 -14.03
CA SER A 250 -13.66 3.23 -15.23
C SER A 250 -13.26 4.09 -16.43
N PHE A 251 -13.95 5.22 -16.66
CA PHE A 251 -13.63 6.16 -17.74
C PHE A 251 -12.22 6.75 -17.59
N LEU A 252 -11.91 7.32 -16.42
CA LEU A 252 -10.59 7.90 -16.14
C LEU A 252 -9.49 6.83 -16.16
N GLY A 253 -9.83 5.61 -15.76
CA GLY A 253 -8.98 4.43 -15.85
C GLY A 253 -8.42 4.19 -17.25
N GLN A 254 -9.27 4.30 -18.27
CA GLN A 254 -8.89 4.16 -19.69
C GLN A 254 -7.92 5.26 -20.16
N HIS A 255 -7.88 6.39 -19.47
CA HIS A 255 -7.01 7.54 -19.74
C HIS A 255 -5.79 7.59 -18.80
N GLY A 256 -5.50 6.47 -18.11
CA GLY A 256 -4.33 6.32 -17.26
C GLY A 256 -4.45 6.96 -15.88
N TRP A 257 -5.67 7.23 -15.40
CA TRP A 257 -5.92 7.80 -14.07
C TRP A 257 -6.50 6.74 -13.14
N ALA A 258 -5.74 6.36 -12.11
CA ALA A 258 -6.15 5.36 -11.14
C ALA A 258 -6.93 5.99 -9.98
N LEU A 259 -8.03 5.36 -9.60
CA LEU A 259 -8.76 5.72 -8.38
C LEU A 259 -7.85 5.53 -7.17
N MET A 260 -7.76 6.58 -6.35
CA MET A 260 -6.93 6.61 -5.16
C MET A 260 -7.76 6.62 -3.88
N LEU A 261 -8.78 7.48 -3.79
CA LEU A 261 -9.61 7.67 -2.60
C LEU A 261 -11.02 8.12 -2.98
N CYS A 262 -11.99 7.80 -2.12
CA CYS A 262 -13.35 8.30 -2.20
C CYS A 262 -13.82 8.65 -0.79
N ASN A 263 -14.24 9.89 -0.55
CA ASN A 263 -14.57 10.37 0.79
C ASN A 263 -15.99 10.94 0.80
N GLY A 264 -16.84 10.36 1.64
CA GLY A 264 -18.23 10.73 1.79
C GLY A 264 -18.43 11.93 2.72
N GLY A 265 -19.48 12.70 2.43
CA GLY A 265 -19.87 13.83 3.24
C GLY A 265 -21.37 14.09 3.17
N SER A 266 -21.86 14.91 4.10
CA SER A 266 -23.27 15.29 4.10
C SER A 266 -23.54 16.70 4.64
N VAL A 267 -24.61 17.29 4.11
CA VAL A 267 -25.14 18.60 4.50
C VAL A 267 -26.63 18.46 4.80
N THR A 268 -27.08 19.01 5.92
CA THR A 268 -28.49 19.15 6.25
C THR A 268 -28.84 20.64 6.29
N PRO A 269 -29.43 21.22 5.23
CA PRO A 269 -29.60 22.67 5.12
C PRO A 269 -30.52 23.28 6.20
N ASP A 270 -31.53 22.54 6.64
CA ASP A 270 -32.49 22.98 7.67
C ASP A 270 -32.65 21.91 8.75
N PRO A 271 -31.61 21.73 9.61
CA PRO A 271 -31.58 20.65 10.58
C PRO A 271 -32.59 20.84 11.71
N ARG A 272 -33.19 22.04 11.85
CA ARG A 272 -34.20 22.31 12.89
C ARG A 272 -35.59 21.85 12.48
N HIS A 273 -35.97 22.03 11.21
CA HIS A 273 -37.33 21.71 10.75
C HIS A 273 -37.39 20.49 9.84
N ARG A 274 -36.29 20.22 9.11
CA ARG A 274 -36.15 19.10 8.17
C ARG A 274 -34.84 18.33 8.40
N PRO A 275 -34.63 17.75 9.61
CA PRO A 275 -33.37 17.10 9.97
C PRO A 275 -33.00 15.89 9.10
N ASN A 276 -33.97 15.27 8.42
CA ASN A 276 -33.73 14.15 7.52
C ASN A 276 -33.59 14.57 6.04
N ARG A 277 -33.57 15.88 5.74
CA ARG A 277 -33.25 16.38 4.39
C ARG A 277 -31.74 16.43 4.22
N ILE A 278 -31.15 15.27 3.95
CA ILE A 278 -29.70 15.10 3.83
C ILE A 278 -29.30 15.22 2.36
N LEU A 279 -28.37 16.13 2.07
CA LEU A 279 -27.67 16.24 0.81
C LEU A 279 -26.33 15.55 0.96
N ARG A 280 -26.08 14.52 0.15
CA ARG A 280 -24.81 13.78 0.11
C ARG A 280 -23.82 14.45 -0.83
N GLU A 281 -22.54 14.28 -0.53
CA GLU A 281 -21.43 14.62 -1.40
C GLU A 281 -20.34 13.56 -1.32
N GLN A 282 -19.56 13.41 -2.38
CA GLN A 282 -18.45 12.49 -2.45
C GLN A 282 -17.27 13.13 -3.19
N GLN A 283 -16.14 13.26 -2.51
CA GLN A 283 -14.88 13.66 -3.13
C GLN A 283 -14.17 12.42 -3.65
N VAL A 284 -13.90 12.38 -4.95
CA VAL A 284 -13.24 11.26 -5.62
C VAL A 284 -11.90 11.74 -6.16
N LYS A 285 -10.83 11.08 -5.76
CA LYS A 285 -9.45 11.47 -6.11
C LYS A 285 -8.80 10.43 -6.99
N PHE A 286 -8.11 10.92 -8.01
CA PHE A 286 -7.36 10.12 -8.95
C PHE A 286 -5.90 10.55 -8.99
N THR A 287 -5.04 9.60 -9.33
CA THR A 287 -3.61 9.82 -9.58
C THR A 287 -3.22 9.20 -10.92
N LYS A 288 -2.31 9.83 -11.66
CA LYS A 288 -1.84 9.29 -12.94
C LYS A 288 -1.05 7.99 -12.69
N SER A 289 -1.50 6.88 -13.27
CA SER A 289 -0.90 5.55 -13.13
C SER A 289 -1.31 4.62 -14.29
N PRO A 290 -0.55 4.58 -15.40
CA PRO A 290 -0.97 3.90 -16.62
C PRO A 290 -1.19 2.38 -16.49
N GLU A 291 -0.39 1.70 -15.65
CA GLU A 291 -0.32 0.23 -15.66
C GLU A 291 -1.55 -0.47 -15.09
N LYS A 292 -2.28 0.18 -14.16
CA LYS A 292 -3.38 -0.46 -13.40
C LYS A 292 -4.64 0.40 -13.32
N ALA A 293 -4.64 1.58 -13.95
CA ALA A 293 -5.77 2.51 -13.90
C ALA A 293 -7.06 1.91 -14.47
N ALA A 294 -6.98 1.15 -15.56
CA ALA A 294 -8.14 0.56 -16.23
C ALA A 294 -8.61 -0.79 -15.68
N ALA A 295 -7.96 -1.32 -14.64
CA ALA A 295 -8.35 -2.62 -14.08
C ALA A 295 -9.78 -2.56 -13.48
N PRO A 296 -10.60 -3.63 -13.62
CA PRO A 296 -11.95 -3.65 -13.08
C PRO A 296 -12.00 -3.31 -11.59
N LEU A 297 -12.98 -2.50 -11.21
CA LEU A 297 -13.21 -2.07 -9.83
C LEU A 297 -14.54 -2.62 -9.32
N LEU A 298 -14.55 -3.11 -8.08
CA LEU A 298 -15.75 -3.55 -7.39
C LEU A 298 -15.87 -2.75 -6.09
N LEU A 299 -17.04 -2.16 -5.84
CA LEU A 299 -17.35 -1.49 -4.59
C LEU A 299 -18.27 -2.39 -3.77
N VAL A 300 -17.90 -2.62 -2.52
CA VAL A 300 -18.74 -3.24 -1.50
C VAL A 300 -19.00 -2.19 -0.43
N GLU A 301 -20.26 -1.88 -0.16
CA GLU A 301 -20.65 -0.93 0.87
C GLU A 301 -21.46 -1.62 1.97
N PHE A 302 -21.04 -1.45 3.21
CA PHE A 302 -21.82 -1.81 4.38
C PHE A 302 -22.57 -0.60 4.89
N ARG A 303 -23.90 -0.70 5.02
CA ARG A 303 -24.74 0.41 5.44
C ARG A 303 -25.68 0.01 6.56
N THR A 304 -25.82 0.87 7.56
CA THR A 304 -26.86 0.76 8.59
C THR A 304 -27.88 1.89 8.44
N GLN A 305 -29.16 1.55 8.56
CA GLN A 305 -30.29 2.48 8.42
C GLN A 305 -31.15 2.42 9.68
N PRO A 306 -31.12 3.44 10.55
CA PRO A 306 -31.99 3.49 11.72
C PRO A 306 -33.46 3.53 11.31
N TYR A 307 -34.30 2.78 12.03
CA TYR A 307 -35.77 2.79 11.86
C TYR A 307 -36.55 2.95 13.16
N HIS A 308 -35.87 2.93 14.30
CA HIS A 308 -36.43 3.14 15.63
C HIS A 308 -35.37 3.73 16.56
N ASP A 309 -35.77 4.46 17.60
CA ASP A 309 -34.87 5.12 18.56
C ASP A 309 -35.08 4.69 20.03
N GLU A 310 -36.22 4.11 20.41
CA GLU A 310 -36.47 3.65 21.81
C GLU A 310 -36.95 2.18 21.95
N PRO A 311 -36.06 1.17 21.97
CA PRO A 311 -34.62 1.30 21.82
C PRO A 311 -34.23 1.54 20.35
N ALA A 312 -33.01 2.03 20.13
CA ALA A 312 -32.50 2.21 18.78
C ALA A 312 -32.43 0.88 18.03
N ARG A 313 -32.86 0.89 16.77
CA ARG A 313 -32.81 -0.26 15.87
C ARG A 313 -32.42 0.16 14.46
N TRP A 314 -31.72 -0.74 13.77
CA TRP A 314 -31.19 -0.52 12.43
C TRP A 314 -31.58 -1.67 11.50
N HIS A 315 -31.89 -1.33 10.25
CA HIS A 315 -31.71 -2.24 9.14
C HIS A 315 -30.26 -2.19 8.70
N SER A 316 -29.77 -3.27 8.11
CA SER A 316 -28.36 -3.40 7.75
C SER A 316 -28.24 -4.07 6.40
N TYR A 317 -27.43 -3.45 5.55
CA TYR A 317 -27.37 -3.75 4.13
C TYR A 317 -25.93 -3.93 3.68
N ILE A 318 -25.74 -4.83 2.73
CA ILE A 318 -24.51 -4.98 1.96
C ILE A 318 -24.86 -4.70 0.50
N GLU A 319 -24.26 -3.65 -0.05
CA GLU A 319 -24.44 -3.21 -1.43
C GLU A 319 -23.20 -3.58 -2.24
N ILE A 320 -23.41 -4.11 -3.44
CA ILE A 320 -22.32 -4.43 -4.38
C ILE A 320 -22.55 -3.63 -5.65
N CYS A 321 -21.52 -2.93 -6.10
CA CYS A 321 -21.50 -2.18 -7.36
C CYS A 321 -20.25 -2.54 -8.17
N GLY A 322 -20.36 -2.57 -9.51
CA GLY A 322 -19.25 -2.85 -10.43
C GLY A 322 -19.41 -4.19 -11.16
N PRO A 323 -18.61 -4.46 -12.20
CA PRO A 323 -18.78 -5.62 -13.07
C PRO A 323 -18.53 -6.96 -12.35
N ASP A 324 -19.24 -8.01 -12.77
CA ASP A 324 -18.99 -9.39 -12.35
C ASP A 324 -17.72 -9.96 -13.03
N THR A 325 -16.58 -9.42 -12.64
CA THR A 325 -15.27 -9.91 -13.07
C THR A 325 -14.96 -11.20 -12.32
N ASN A 326 -14.38 -12.20 -13.00
CA ASN A 326 -13.93 -13.47 -12.42
C ASN A 326 -14.97 -14.26 -11.58
N GLY A 327 -16.27 -14.06 -11.85
CA GLY A 327 -17.37 -14.70 -11.10
C GLY A 327 -17.44 -14.22 -9.65
N VAL A 328 -17.00 -12.99 -9.37
CA VAL A 328 -16.97 -12.43 -8.02
C VAL A 328 -18.36 -12.33 -7.40
N TYR A 329 -19.41 -12.17 -8.20
CA TYR A 329 -20.79 -12.14 -7.69
C TYR A 329 -21.18 -13.45 -7.02
N ASP A 330 -20.93 -14.59 -7.64
CA ASP A 330 -21.25 -15.90 -7.07
C ASP A 330 -20.41 -16.18 -5.82
N LYS A 331 -19.13 -15.78 -5.85
CA LYS A 331 -18.22 -15.90 -4.69
C LYS A 331 -18.69 -15.05 -3.51
N LEU A 332 -19.10 -13.80 -3.75
CA LEU A 332 -19.63 -12.92 -2.71
C LEU A 332 -21.01 -13.38 -2.23
N HIS A 333 -21.86 -13.84 -3.14
CA HIS A 333 -23.16 -14.41 -2.80
C HIS A 333 -23.00 -15.56 -1.82
N HIS A 334 -22.14 -16.53 -2.14
CA HIS A 334 -21.84 -17.66 -1.27
C HIS A 334 -21.27 -17.20 0.08
N PHE A 335 -20.31 -16.27 0.08
CA PHE A 335 -19.73 -15.76 1.34
C PHE A 335 -20.77 -15.07 2.23
N ILE A 336 -21.58 -14.17 1.65
CA ILE A 336 -22.57 -13.39 2.39
C ILE A 336 -23.69 -14.31 2.92
N THR A 337 -24.20 -15.22 2.11
CA THR A 337 -25.30 -16.11 2.51
C THR A 337 -24.86 -17.19 3.50
N GLU A 338 -23.76 -17.88 3.24
CA GLU A 338 -23.34 -19.04 4.05
C GLU A 338 -22.53 -18.65 5.29
N TYR A 339 -21.73 -17.58 5.24
CA TYR A 339 -20.83 -17.20 6.34
C TYR A 339 -21.26 -15.95 7.09
N MET A 340 -22.00 -15.05 6.43
CA MET A 340 -22.57 -13.88 7.09
C MET A 340 -24.06 -14.05 7.41
N ASP A 341 -24.72 -15.13 7.01
CA ASP A 341 -26.19 -15.29 7.20
C ASP A 341 -26.98 -14.11 6.59
N GLY A 342 -26.46 -13.58 5.48
CA GLY A 342 -27.10 -12.50 4.73
C GLY A 342 -28.16 -13.04 3.78
N GLN A 343 -29.20 -12.24 3.52
CA GLN A 343 -30.29 -12.60 2.64
C GLN A 343 -30.34 -11.64 1.46
N MET A 344 -30.44 -12.19 0.25
CA MET A 344 -30.53 -11.39 -0.95
C MET A 344 -31.88 -10.66 -1.02
N CYS A 345 -31.84 -9.38 -1.37
CA CYS A 345 -33.01 -8.52 -1.49
C CYS A 345 -33.32 -8.20 -2.96
N GLU A 346 -34.49 -7.61 -3.20
CA GLU A 346 -34.75 -6.91 -4.47
C GLU A 346 -33.68 -5.84 -4.68
N THR A 347 -33.12 -5.79 -5.90
CA THR A 347 -31.99 -4.90 -6.21
C THR A 347 -32.51 -3.52 -6.64
N PRO A 348 -32.25 -2.46 -5.88
CA PRO A 348 -32.65 -1.10 -6.24
C PRO A 348 -31.74 -0.51 -7.33
N PRO A 349 -32.12 0.60 -7.98
CA PRO A 349 -31.34 1.20 -9.07
C PRO A 349 -29.93 1.69 -8.69
N ASN A 350 -29.66 1.86 -7.39
CA ASN A 350 -28.40 2.43 -6.91
C ASN A 350 -27.25 1.42 -6.73
N CYS A 351 -27.53 0.12 -6.80
CA CYS A 351 -26.51 -0.93 -6.73
C CYS A 351 -26.82 -2.09 -7.70
N ASP A 352 -25.86 -3.00 -7.85
CA ASP A 352 -25.99 -4.15 -8.77
C ASP A 352 -26.39 -5.43 -8.03
N ARG A 353 -26.12 -5.52 -6.72
CA ARG A 353 -26.70 -6.51 -5.78
C ARG A 353 -26.95 -5.86 -4.42
N LEU A 354 -28.03 -6.27 -3.76
CA LEU A 354 -28.37 -5.87 -2.40
C LEU A 354 -28.61 -7.10 -1.52
N TYR A 355 -28.04 -7.08 -0.32
CA TYR A 355 -28.31 -8.06 0.71
C TYR A 355 -28.72 -7.36 2.01
N GLN A 356 -29.67 -7.95 2.73
CA GLN A 356 -29.92 -7.62 4.13
C GLN A 356 -29.05 -8.51 5.02
N PHE A 357 -28.44 -7.92 6.04
CA PHE A 357 -27.57 -8.64 6.97
C PHE A 357 -27.77 -8.13 8.40
N ASP A 358 -28.31 -8.96 9.28
CA ASP A 358 -28.66 -8.54 10.65
C ASP A 358 -27.50 -8.64 11.67
N GLY A 359 -26.26 -8.82 11.21
CA GLY A 359 -25.09 -8.99 12.09
C GLY A 359 -24.27 -7.72 12.35
N PHE A 360 -24.56 -6.59 11.69
CA PHE A 360 -24.01 -5.31 12.10
C PHE A 360 -24.62 -4.90 13.45
N ARG A 361 -23.76 -4.77 14.46
CA ARG A 361 -24.13 -4.39 15.83
C ARG A 361 -23.66 -2.96 16.06
N MET A 362 -24.61 -2.14 16.49
CA MET A 362 -24.42 -0.76 16.88
C MET A 362 -24.93 -0.61 18.31
N TYR A 363 -24.08 -0.15 19.22
CA TYR A 363 -24.48 0.20 20.57
C TYR A 363 -24.50 1.72 20.72
N PRO A 364 -25.66 2.34 21.01
CA PRO A 364 -25.73 3.78 21.12
C PRO A 364 -25.11 4.25 22.44
N ALA A 365 -24.32 5.32 22.38
CA ALA A 365 -23.84 6.05 23.53
C ALA A 365 -24.60 7.38 23.68
N LYS A 366 -24.98 7.71 24.91
CA LYS A 366 -25.47 9.06 25.25
C LYS A 366 -24.28 9.91 25.64
N ILE A 367 -23.77 10.68 24.69
CA ILE A 367 -22.60 11.53 24.87
C ILE A 367 -23.09 12.97 25.06
N GLY A 368 -23.55 13.31 26.27
CA GLY A 368 -23.95 14.68 26.64
C GLY A 368 -25.20 14.82 27.52
N GLU A 369 -25.40 16.01 28.10
CA GLU A 369 -26.54 16.35 28.98
C GLU A 369 -27.81 16.71 28.18
N GLU A 370 -27.68 17.11 26.92
CA GLU A 370 -28.80 17.53 26.05
C GLU A 370 -29.36 16.38 25.19
N GLY A 371 -29.77 15.27 25.81
CA GLY A 371 -30.40 14.13 25.10
C GLY A 371 -31.68 14.45 24.31
N ARG A 372 -32.13 15.71 24.26
CA ARG A 372 -33.19 16.24 23.38
C ARG A 372 -32.70 16.65 21.98
N TYR A 373 -31.40 16.77 21.76
CA TYR A 373 -30.79 17.20 20.49
C TYR A 373 -29.52 16.41 20.14
N GLU A 374 -28.73 16.03 21.13
CA GLU A 374 -27.63 15.08 20.96
C GLU A 374 -28.23 13.66 21.01
N GLY A 375 -28.28 13.04 19.83
CA GLY A 375 -28.96 11.77 19.62
C GLY A 375 -28.29 10.58 20.32
N LEU A 376 -28.79 9.39 20.02
CA LEU A 376 -28.13 8.12 20.26
C LEU A 376 -26.93 8.01 19.30
N MET A 377 -25.81 8.57 19.73
CA MET A 377 -24.56 8.65 18.97
C MET A 377 -23.82 7.31 18.98
N ASN A 378 -22.97 7.05 18.00
CA ASN A 378 -22.19 5.82 17.95
C ASN A 378 -21.30 5.65 19.19
N GLY A 379 -21.64 4.65 20.01
CA GLY A 379 -20.73 4.06 20.98
C GLY A 379 -19.92 2.97 20.30
N GLU A 380 -20.22 1.70 20.60
CA GLU A 380 -19.50 0.56 20.06
C GLU A 380 -20.11 0.06 18.74
N SER A 381 -19.26 -0.33 17.79
CA SER A 381 -19.69 -0.92 16.52
C SER A 381 -18.78 -2.09 16.13
N ASN A 382 -19.35 -3.15 15.57
CA ASN A 382 -18.57 -4.25 14.99
C ASN A 382 -18.34 -4.12 13.48
N ILE A 383 -18.74 -3.03 12.84
CA ILE A 383 -18.67 -2.88 11.37
C ILE A 383 -17.22 -3.02 10.87
N GLY A 384 -16.25 -2.47 11.60
CA GLY A 384 -14.83 -2.61 11.28
C GLY A 384 -14.33 -4.06 11.31
N GLN A 385 -14.88 -4.91 12.19
CA GLN A 385 -14.54 -6.34 12.21
C GLN A 385 -15.05 -7.05 10.96
N TRP A 386 -16.27 -6.74 10.54
CA TRP A 386 -16.84 -7.30 9.31
C TRP A 386 -16.12 -6.78 8.07
N THR A 387 -15.70 -5.52 8.06
CA THR A 387 -14.89 -4.94 6.98
C THR A 387 -13.58 -5.68 6.82
N MET A 388 -12.89 -6.00 7.91
CA MET A 388 -11.68 -6.82 7.84
C MET A 388 -11.98 -8.24 7.34
N ARG A 389 -13.06 -8.89 7.80
CA ARG A 389 -13.45 -10.21 7.29
C ARG A 389 -13.74 -10.22 5.78
N MET A 390 -14.42 -9.18 5.29
CA MET A 390 -14.68 -9.00 3.86
C MET A 390 -13.38 -8.77 3.09
N CYS A 391 -12.46 -7.97 3.64
CA CYS A 391 -11.15 -7.76 3.06
C CYS A 391 -10.34 -9.05 3.01
N ASP A 392 -10.27 -9.82 4.10
CA ASP A 392 -9.55 -11.09 4.17
C ASP A 392 -10.14 -12.09 3.16
N TYR A 393 -11.47 -12.17 3.04
CA TYR A 393 -12.10 -13.00 2.02
C TYR A 393 -11.72 -12.58 0.60
N MET A 394 -11.85 -11.30 0.27
CA MET A 394 -11.57 -10.78 -1.07
C MET A 394 -10.09 -10.88 -1.45
N VAL A 395 -9.20 -10.56 -0.50
CA VAL A 395 -7.75 -10.47 -0.73
C VAL A 395 -7.06 -11.83 -0.61
N ASP A 396 -7.48 -12.69 0.34
CA ASP A 396 -6.78 -13.93 0.65
C ASP A 396 -7.48 -15.18 0.09
N GLN A 397 -8.81 -15.23 0.09
CA GLN A 397 -9.57 -16.41 -0.36
C GLN A 397 -9.94 -16.34 -1.84
N VAL A 398 -10.50 -15.22 -2.28
CA VAL A 398 -10.71 -14.97 -3.72
C VAL A 398 -9.37 -14.72 -4.42
N ALA A 399 -8.39 -14.17 -3.69
CA ALA A 399 -6.98 -14.04 -4.04
C ALA A 399 -6.63 -13.16 -5.27
N GLU A 400 -7.62 -12.56 -5.94
CA GLU A 400 -7.45 -11.72 -7.14
C GLU A 400 -7.95 -10.28 -6.99
N TRP A 401 -8.17 -9.82 -5.77
CA TRP A 401 -8.71 -8.48 -5.51
C TRP A 401 -7.88 -7.73 -4.46
N ASP A 402 -7.57 -6.48 -4.73
CA ASP A 402 -6.86 -5.60 -3.81
C ASP A 402 -7.76 -4.52 -3.26
N LEU A 403 -7.82 -4.38 -1.93
CA LEU A 403 -8.46 -3.21 -1.34
C LEU A 403 -7.63 -1.95 -1.62
N ILE A 404 -8.20 -1.02 -2.39
CA ILE A 404 -7.58 0.26 -2.73
C ILE A 404 -8.16 1.43 -1.92
N VAL A 405 -9.47 1.43 -1.66
CA VAL A 405 -10.17 2.46 -0.88
C VAL A 405 -10.93 1.79 0.25
N CYS A 406 -10.86 2.36 1.44
CA CYS A 406 -11.70 1.98 2.57
C CYS A 406 -12.10 3.26 3.32
N ASN A 407 -13.34 3.70 3.13
CA ASN A 407 -13.85 4.94 3.70
C ASN A 407 -15.07 4.67 4.58
N SER A 408 -15.17 5.36 5.70
CA SER A 408 -16.32 5.38 6.57
C SER A 408 -17.03 6.72 6.46
N ASP A 409 -18.35 6.71 6.46
CA ASP A 409 -19.15 7.91 6.65
C ASP A 409 -20.15 7.69 7.80
N ASN A 410 -20.53 8.80 8.41
CA ASN A 410 -21.41 8.85 9.55
C ASN A 410 -22.60 9.75 9.21
N LEU A 411 -23.80 9.19 9.32
CA LEU A 411 -25.05 9.91 9.05
C LEU A 411 -25.93 9.85 10.29
N SER A 412 -27.05 10.57 10.27
CA SER A 412 -28.02 10.54 11.36
C SER A 412 -29.44 10.55 10.81
N GLN A 413 -30.24 9.59 11.27
CA GLN A 413 -31.69 9.59 11.07
C GLN A 413 -32.34 10.18 12.32
N ASN A 414 -33.22 11.16 12.14
CA ASN A 414 -33.85 11.88 13.26
C ASN A 414 -35.32 11.50 13.40
N PHE A 415 -35.71 11.12 14.61
CA PHE A 415 -37.06 10.71 14.98
C PHE A 415 -37.76 11.84 15.72
N GLN A 416 -38.97 12.20 15.29
CA GLN A 416 -39.72 13.30 15.88
C GLN A 416 -40.41 12.83 17.17
N HIS A 417 -40.26 13.64 18.22
CA HIS A 417 -40.99 13.50 19.47
C HIS A 417 -41.76 14.77 19.82
N GLY A 418 -42.78 14.61 20.65
CA GLY A 418 -43.67 15.70 21.03
C GLY A 418 -44.49 16.25 19.86
N SER A 419 -45.15 17.39 20.10
CA SER A 419 -46.02 18.06 19.13
C SER A 419 -46.06 19.57 19.39
N GLY A 420 -46.35 20.37 18.36
CA GLY A 420 -46.43 21.84 18.47
C GLY A 420 -45.09 22.44 18.90
N ASP A 421 -45.13 23.38 19.84
CA ASP A 421 -43.95 24.08 20.36
C ASP A 421 -43.01 23.18 21.20
N ASN A 422 -43.50 22.02 21.64
CA ASN A 422 -42.71 21.02 22.38
C ASN A 422 -42.08 19.97 21.46
N LYS A 423 -42.10 20.17 20.13
CA LYS A 423 -41.49 19.25 19.17
C LYS A 423 -39.97 19.25 19.33
N TYR A 424 -39.38 18.07 19.42
CA TYR A 424 -37.94 17.85 19.38
C TYR A 424 -37.60 16.61 18.55
N PHE A 425 -36.31 16.39 18.30
CA PHE A 425 -35.84 15.27 17.50
C PHE A 425 -34.76 14.51 18.23
N ILE A 426 -34.86 13.18 18.22
CA ILE A 426 -33.79 12.30 18.66
C ILE A 426 -33.09 11.76 17.42
N GLY A 427 -31.82 12.10 17.24
CA GLY A 427 -30.97 11.51 16.21
C GLY A 427 -30.55 10.09 16.59
N VAL A 428 -30.46 9.19 15.61
CA VAL A 428 -29.80 7.88 15.75
C VAL A 428 -28.75 7.79 14.66
N THR A 429 -27.51 7.48 15.04
CA THR A 429 -26.41 7.41 14.08
C THR A 429 -26.59 6.24 13.12
N ALA A 430 -26.31 6.50 11.85
CA ALA A 430 -26.20 5.55 10.75
C ALA A 430 -24.74 5.47 10.29
N ARG A 431 -24.34 4.32 9.76
CA ARG A 431 -22.98 4.04 9.30
C ARG A 431 -22.98 3.64 7.85
N GLU A 432 -21.98 4.12 7.12
CA GLU A 432 -21.62 3.60 5.81
C GLU A 432 -20.13 3.27 5.79
N MET A 433 -19.76 2.14 5.20
CA MET A 433 -18.37 1.73 5.03
C MET A 433 -18.17 1.23 3.60
N GLN A 434 -17.52 2.05 2.78
CA GLN A 434 -17.22 1.78 1.39
C GLN A 434 -15.85 1.13 1.27
N MET A 435 -15.80 -0.03 0.62
CA MET A 435 -14.59 -0.75 0.26
C MET A 435 -14.53 -0.84 -1.26
N VAL A 436 -13.51 -0.25 -1.89
CA VAL A 436 -13.28 -0.42 -3.33
C VAL A 436 -12.11 -1.38 -3.53
N PHE A 437 -12.38 -2.44 -4.26
CA PHE A 437 -11.43 -3.46 -4.65
C PHE A 437 -11.05 -3.30 -6.12
N ARG A 438 -9.77 -3.45 -6.43
CA ARG A 438 -9.25 -3.50 -7.80
C ARG A 438 -8.90 -4.94 -8.15
N HIS A 439 -9.39 -5.43 -9.29
CA HIS A 439 -9.05 -6.76 -9.77
C HIS A 439 -7.58 -6.84 -10.19
N ARG A 440 -6.94 -7.94 -9.83
CA ARG A 440 -5.57 -8.29 -10.18
C ARG A 440 -5.56 -9.69 -10.80
N PRO A 441 -5.48 -9.80 -12.14
CA PRO A 441 -5.37 -11.10 -12.81
C PRO A 441 -4.17 -11.92 -12.30
N GLY A 442 -4.39 -13.20 -11.98
CA GLY A 442 -3.34 -14.11 -11.50
C GLY A 442 -3.04 -14.02 -10.00
N GLY A 443 -3.74 -13.14 -9.29
CA GLY A 443 -3.73 -13.04 -7.84
C GLY A 443 -2.43 -12.56 -7.22
N ARG A 444 -2.32 -12.72 -5.91
CA ARG A 444 -1.14 -12.34 -5.13
C ARG A 444 -0.33 -13.60 -4.81
N ALA A 445 0.98 -13.56 -4.96
CA ALA A 445 1.85 -14.51 -4.25
C ALA A 445 1.85 -14.14 -2.75
N VAL A 446 0.72 -14.33 -2.05
CA VAL A 446 0.67 -14.07 -0.61
C VAL A 446 1.51 -15.13 0.08
N PHE A 447 2.64 -14.74 0.65
CA PHE A 447 3.22 -15.49 1.75
C PHE A 447 2.68 -14.91 3.05
N MET A 448 2.19 -15.81 3.91
CA MET A 448 1.84 -15.50 5.29
C MET A 448 2.97 -14.68 5.91
N ALA A 449 2.63 -13.59 6.60
CA ALA A 449 3.57 -12.82 7.42
C ALA A 449 4.51 -13.79 8.13
N ALA A 450 5.83 -13.59 7.96
CA ALA A 450 6.83 -14.44 8.60
C ALA A 450 6.41 -14.60 10.08
N GLY A 451 6.04 -15.82 10.47
CA GLY A 451 5.58 -16.08 11.84
C GLY A 451 6.61 -15.54 12.82
N GLN A 452 6.17 -15.07 14.00
CA GLN A 452 7.07 -14.55 15.03
C GLN A 452 8.32 -15.43 15.15
N VAL A 453 9.47 -14.91 14.74
CA VAL A 453 10.73 -15.64 14.84
C VAL A 453 11.00 -15.85 16.32
N LYS A 454 11.16 -17.10 16.72
CA LYS A 454 11.36 -17.46 18.12
C LYS A 454 12.70 -16.92 18.61
N GLU A 455 12.71 -16.38 19.83
CA GLU A 455 13.94 -15.97 20.51
C GLU A 455 14.91 -17.14 20.75
N LEU A 456 16.21 -16.83 20.82
CA LEU A 456 17.25 -17.82 21.12
C LEU A 456 17.30 -18.15 22.63
N GLY A 457 16.95 -17.17 23.48
CA GLY A 457 16.94 -17.30 24.94
C GLY A 457 18.31 -17.12 25.61
N HIS A 458 19.37 -16.92 24.83
CA HIS A 458 20.72 -16.58 25.29
C HIS A 458 21.47 -15.79 24.20
N PRO A 459 22.55 -15.06 24.55
CA PRO A 459 23.37 -14.37 23.55
C PRO A 459 23.91 -15.37 22.51
N PRO A 460 23.85 -15.04 21.20
CA PRO A 460 24.38 -15.92 20.16
C PRO A 460 25.90 -16.00 20.22
N LEU A 461 26.50 -17.03 19.62
CA LEU A 461 27.95 -17.19 19.60
C LEU A 461 28.64 -16.12 18.74
N GLN A 462 29.49 -15.30 19.37
CA GLN A 462 30.28 -14.26 18.70
C GLN A 462 29.43 -13.39 17.76
N PRO A 463 28.42 -12.66 18.28
CA PRO A 463 27.60 -11.80 17.44
C PRO A 463 28.49 -10.79 16.72
N PRO A 464 28.15 -10.40 15.48
CA PRO A 464 28.90 -9.37 14.79
C PRO A 464 28.92 -8.07 15.59
N PRO A 465 30.07 -7.38 15.69
CA PRO A 465 30.20 -6.17 16.51
C PRO A 465 29.40 -4.98 15.97
N TYR A 466 28.91 -5.06 14.73
CA TYR A 466 28.08 -4.06 14.07
C TYR A 466 26.58 -4.33 14.19
N TRP A 467 26.17 -5.34 14.96
CA TRP A 467 24.76 -5.48 15.34
C TRP A 467 24.35 -4.32 16.23
N THR A 468 23.13 -3.81 16.01
CA THR A 468 22.61 -2.60 16.66
C THR A 468 21.42 -2.90 17.57
N GLU A 469 20.72 -4.01 17.38
CA GLU A 469 19.55 -4.36 18.19
C GLU A 469 19.96 -5.12 19.46
N GLU A 470 19.86 -4.45 20.61
CA GLU A 470 20.25 -5.00 21.91
C GLU A 470 19.53 -6.32 22.23
N GLY A 471 18.25 -6.44 21.88
CA GLY A 471 17.49 -7.68 22.07
C GLY A 471 18.02 -8.85 21.25
N CYS A 472 18.51 -8.59 20.03
CA CYS A 472 19.14 -9.62 19.19
C CYS A 472 20.51 -10.02 19.75
N ILE A 473 21.29 -9.05 20.23
CA ILE A 473 22.61 -9.29 20.85
C ILE A 473 22.46 -10.10 22.15
N ALA A 474 21.41 -9.85 22.93
CA ALA A 474 21.10 -10.61 24.15
C ALA A 474 20.40 -11.95 23.87
N GLY A 475 19.85 -12.14 22.66
CA GLY A 475 19.07 -13.30 22.27
C GLY A 475 17.64 -13.34 22.83
N THR A 476 17.14 -12.22 23.34
CA THR A 476 15.76 -12.02 23.83
C THR A 476 14.79 -11.55 22.75
N LEU A 477 15.29 -11.27 21.54
CA LEU A 477 14.49 -11.00 20.36
C LEU A 477 14.89 -12.00 19.27
N GLY A 478 13.91 -12.63 18.61
CA GLY A 478 14.17 -13.65 17.59
C GLY A 478 14.74 -13.10 16.28
N GLN A 479 14.38 -11.87 15.90
CA GLN A 479 14.93 -11.20 14.73
C GLN A 479 14.68 -9.70 14.78
N LYS A 480 15.60 -8.93 14.19
CA LYS A 480 15.35 -7.57 13.70
C LYS A 480 15.84 -7.42 12.26
N LEU A 481 15.01 -6.83 11.42
CA LEU A 481 15.42 -6.32 10.12
C LEU A 481 15.78 -4.85 10.29
N VAL A 482 17.01 -4.50 9.94
CA VAL A 482 17.58 -3.16 10.12
C VAL A 482 17.84 -2.56 8.74
N PRO A 483 17.45 -1.30 8.47
CA PRO A 483 17.90 -0.60 7.27
C PRO A 483 19.43 -0.61 7.20
N GLY A 484 20.00 -0.96 6.05
CA GLY A 484 21.44 -0.87 5.87
C GLY A 484 21.90 0.59 5.93
N SER A 485 23.10 0.82 6.46
CA SER A 485 23.68 2.16 6.49
C SER A 485 23.99 2.66 5.06
N ALA A 486 24.22 3.97 4.91
CA ALA A 486 24.67 4.54 3.63
C ALA A 486 25.98 3.89 3.14
N GLU A 487 26.87 3.53 4.06
CA GLU A 487 28.11 2.80 3.75
C GLU A 487 27.81 1.38 3.26
N GLU A 488 26.93 0.65 3.94
CA GLU A 488 26.54 -0.69 3.54
C GLU A 488 25.89 -0.68 2.16
N LEU A 489 25.00 0.27 1.87
CA LEU A 489 24.40 0.43 0.54
C LEU A 489 25.46 0.70 -0.54
N ALA A 490 26.47 1.54 -0.24
CA ALA A 490 27.58 1.78 -1.16
C ALA A 490 28.39 0.49 -1.42
N TRP A 491 28.61 -0.35 -0.41
CA TRP A 491 29.27 -1.64 -0.59
C TRP A 491 28.45 -2.60 -1.44
N MET A 492 27.12 -2.60 -1.29
CA MET A 492 26.23 -3.39 -2.16
C MET A 492 26.35 -2.93 -3.61
N GLN A 493 26.38 -1.61 -3.85
CA GLN A 493 26.61 -1.06 -5.19
C GLN A 493 27.97 -1.49 -5.76
N GLU A 494 29.04 -1.46 -4.95
CA GLU A 494 30.36 -1.91 -5.37
C GLU A 494 30.39 -3.38 -5.79
N ILE A 495 29.76 -4.27 -5.02
CA ILE A 495 29.67 -5.69 -5.40
C ILE A 495 28.86 -5.85 -6.67
N LEU A 496 27.72 -5.17 -6.81
CA LEU A 496 26.90 -5.24 -8.02
C LEU A 496 27.68 -4.82 -9.26
N ASP A 497 28.38 -3.68 -9.20
CA ASP A 497 29.13 -3.11 -10.32
C ASP A 497 30.38 -3.94 -10.65
N LYS A 498 31.20 -4.30 -9.65
CA LYS A 498 32.51 -4.96 -9.89
C LYS A 498 32.39 -6.45 -10.17
N THR A 499 31.26 -7.08 -9.85
CA THR A 499 31.01 -8.49 -10.19
C THR A 499 30.06 -8.69 -11.38
N PHE A 500 29.68 -7.58 -12.03
CA PHE A 500 28.93 -7.61 -13.27
C PHE A 500 29.76 -8.24 -14.39
N LYS A 501 29.10 -9.04 -15.23
CA LYS A 501 29.70 -9.62 -16.43
C LYS A 501 28.66 -9.58 -17.54
N ASN A 502 28.99 -8.93 -18.66
CA ASN A 502 28.09 -8.83 -19.81
C ASN A 502 27.91 -10.19 -20.53
N LYS A 503 27.17 -11.10 -19.91
CA LYS A 503 26.90 -12.46 -20.39
C LYS A 503 25.58 -12.94 -19.80
N VAL A 504 24.81 -13.69 -20.59
CA VAL A 504 23.58 -14.35 -20.14
C VAL A 504 23.62 -15.83 -20.47
N THR A 505 22.90 -16.63 -19.70
CA THR A 505 22.65 -18.05 -19.91
C THR A 505 21.17 -18.31 -20.19
N ARG A 506 20.83 -19.57 -20.42
CA ARG A 506 19.44 -20.04 -20.59
C ARG A 506 18.58 -19.89 -19.33
N ASP A 507 19.18 -19.58 -18.19
CA ASP A 507 18.46 -19.50 -16.92
C ASP A 507 17.67 -18.19 -16.79
N ARG A 508 18.05 -17.16 -17.55
CA ARG A 508 17.27 -15.92 -17.68
C ARG A 508 16.03 -16.17 -18.54
N LYS A 509 14.84 -15.93 -17.97
CA LYS A 509 13.54 -16.27 -18.59
C LYS A 509 12.63 -15.07 -18.87
N ASP A 510 13.09 -13.85 -18.58
CA ASP A 510 12.26 -12.64 -18.67
C ASP A 510 12.20 -11.99 -20.05
N GLY A 511 13.01 -12.47 -21.01
CA GLY A 511 13.05 -11.93 -22.38
C GLY A 511 13.59 -10.50 -22.49
N GLN A 512 13.98 -9.88 -21.38
CA GLN A 512 14.49 -8.50 -21.37
C GLN A 512 15.92 -8.43 -21.89
N PRO A 513 16.32 -7.30 -22.51
CA PRO A 513 17.74 -7.04 -22.76
C PRO A 513 18.52 -7.06 -21.44
N LEU A 514 19.74 -7.59 -21.48
CA LEU A 514 20.64 -7.49 -20.35
C LEU A 514 20.93 -6.01 -20.06
N ALA A 515 20.74 -5.61 -18.80
CA ALA A 515 21.11 -4.31 -18.26
C ALA A 515 22.63 -4.11 -18.35
N ASP A 516 23.10 -2.87 -18.51
CA ASP A 516 24.54 -2.57 -18.39
C ASP A 516 24.96 -2.30 -16.94
N ARG A 517 23.98 -2.03 -16.06
CA ARG A 517 24.22 -1.77 -14.65
C ARG A 517 23.04 -2.19 -13.77
N PHE A 518 23.35 -2.58 -12.55
CA PHE A 518 22.37 -2.78 -11.48
C PHE A 518 22.56 -1.69 -10.42
N ARG A 519 21.60 -0.77 -10.33
CA ARG A 519 21.64 0.31 -9.36
C ARG A 519 20.97 -0.13 -8.07
N ALA A 520 21.77 -0.33 -7.02
CA ALA A 520 21.27 -0.56 -5.67
C ALA A 520 20.43 0.65 -5.24
N VAL A 521 19.21 0.37 -4.79
CA VAL A 521 18.26 1.35 -4.28
C VAL A 521 18.24 1.31 -2.75
N GLN A 522 18.23 0.11 -2.19
CA GLN A 522 18.15 -0.09 -0.75
C GLN A 522 18.80 -1.42 -0.36
N CYS A 523 19.27 -1.52 0.88
CA CYS A 523 19.57 -2.81 1.48
C CYS A 523 18.99 -2.90 2.89
N ILE A 524 18.62 -4.12 3.27
CA ILE A 524 18.15 -4.47 4.62
C ILE A 524 19.12 -5.50 5.16
N ARG A 525 19.57 -5.30 6.40
CA ARG A 525 20.40 -6.24 7.14
C ARG A 525 19.55 -7.05 8.11
N SER A 526 19.76 -8.36 8.16
CA SER A 526 19.13 -9.24 9.14
C SER A 526 20.01 -9.42 10.38
N GLU A 527 19.44 -9.18 11.56
CA GLU A 527 19.99 -9.56 12.86
C GLU A 527 19.12 -10.69 13.42
N GLN A 528 19.55 -11.93 13.22
CA GLN A 528 18.76 -13.12 13.54
C GLN A 528 19.60 -14.06 14.42
N PRO A 529 19.43 -14.03 15.77
CA PRO A 529 20.35 -14.70 16.69
C PRO A 529 20.45 -16.21 16.48
N ALA A 530 19.34 -16.89 16.21
CA ALA A 530 19.32 -18.35 16.05
C ALA A 530 20.07 -18.82 14.79
N LEU A 531 19.91 -18.11 13.67
CA LEU A 531 20.61 -18.35 12.41
C LEU A 531 22.09 -18.04 12.55
N TRP A 532 22.42 -16.91 13.16
CA TRP A 532 23.81 -16.57 13.42
C TRP A 532 24.48 -17.62 14.31
N ASN A 533 23.79 -18.10 15.35
CA ASN A 533 24.33 -19.12 16.24
C ASN A 533 24.67 -20.42 15.47
N ARG A 534 23.74 -20.93 14.66
CA ARG A 534 23.97 -22.10 13.79
C ARG A 534 25.14 -21.87 12.83
N PHE A 535 25.21 -20.69 12.21
CA PHE A 535 26.30 -20.31 11.31
C PHE A 535 27.65 -20.26 12.03
N ALA A 536 27.72 -19.68 13.23
CA ALA A 536 28.93 -19.57 14.04
C ALA A 536 29.43 -20.93 14.53
N GLU A 537 28.53 -21.86 14.88
CA GLU A 537 28.86 -23.24 15.21
C GLU A 537 29.49 -23.94 14.01
N ARG A 538 28.83 -23.88 12.85
CA ARG A 538 29.34 -24.48 11.61
C ARG A 538 30.68 -23.88 11.19
N ARG A 539 30.87 -22.57 11.35
CA ARG A 539 32.13 -21.88 11.05
C ARG A 539 33.28 -22.46 11.86
N ARG A 540 33.05 -22.73 13.15
CA ARG A 540 34.06 -23.33 14.03
C ARG A 540 34.40 -24.75 13.60
N GLU A 541 33.40 -25.58 13.31
CA GLU A 541 33.60 -26.96 12.82
C GLU A 541 34.45 -27.00 11.53
N VAL A 542 34.12 -26.15 10.56
CA VAL A 542 34.85 -26.09 9.29
C VAL A 542 36.27 -25.56 9.50
N ALA A 543 36.47 -24.55 10.36
CA ALA A 543 37.80 -24.06 10.70
C ALA A 543 38.68 -25.15 11.33
N GLU A 544 38.12 -25.98 12.20
CA GLU A 544 38.82 -27.13 12.81
C GLU A 544 39.14 -28.23 11.79
N SER A 545 38.17 -28.58 10.92
CA SER A 545 38.36 -29.52 9.81
C SER A 545 39.48 -29.09 8.85
N CYS A 546 39.47 -27.82 8.44
CA CYS A 546 40.52 -27.24 7.59
C CYS A 546 41.88 -27.29 8.28
N LYS A 547 41.96 -26.94 9.57
CA LYS A 547 43.21 -27.01 10.36
C LYS A 547 43.79 -28.41 10.43
N ALA A 548 42.95 -29.43 10.65
CA ALA A 548 43.38 -30.82 10.74
C ALA A 548 43.99 -31.35 9.42
N THR A 549 43.68 -30.70 8.30
CA THR A 549 44.03 -31.17 6.95
C THR A 549 45.10 -30.29 6.26
N MET A 550 45.58 -29.22 6.90
CA MET A 550 46.57 -28.26 6.36
C MET A 550 47.96 -28.84 6.03
N GLY A 551 48.15 -30.16 6.09
CA GLY A 551 49.31 -30.86 5.54
C GLY A 551 49.29 -31.03 4.01
N VAL A 552 48.18 -30.69 3.34
CA VAL A 552 48.02 -30.73 1.88
C VAL A 552 47.92 -29.28 1.36
N PHE A 553 48.81 -28.89 0.44
CA PHE A 553 48.91 -27.54 -0.15
C PHE A 553 47.72 -27.20 -1.08
N GLU A 554 46.48 -27.23 -0.60
CA GLU A 554 45.33 -26.71 -1.35
C GLU A 554 45.05 -25.25 -0.99
N SER A 555 45.12 -24.37 -1.98
CA SER A 555 44.67 -22.98 -1.86
C SER A 555 43.15 -22.92 -1.83
N PHE A 556 42.59 -22.18 -0.89
CA PHE A 556 41.15 -21.90 -0.86
C PHE A 556 40.67 -21.18 -2.11
N ALA A 557 39.46 -21.50 -2.57
CA ALA A 557 38.79 -20.74 -3.62
C ALA A 557 38.40 -19.35 -3.09
N THR A 558 38.79 -18.30 -3.81
CA THR A 558 38.44 -16.91 -3.50
C THR A 558 37.37 -16.43 -4.48
N PRO A 559 36.16 -16.10 -4.00
CA PRO A 559 35.13 -15.48 -4.82
C PRO A 559 35.46 -14.04 -5.21
N LYS A 560 35.04 -13.61 -6.40
CA LYS A 560 35.27 -12.24 -6.92
C LYS A 560 34.64 -11.13 -6.08
N THR A 561 33.57 -11.44 -5.35
CA THR A 561 32.92 -10.55 -4.38
C THR A 561 33.88 -10.08 -3.28
N MET A 562 34.88 -10.89 -2.91
CA MET A 562 35.87 -10.56 -1.88
C MET A 562 36.92 -9.55 -2.35
N GLU A 563 37.18 -9.52 -3.66
CA GLU A 563 38.01 -8.48 -4.29
C GLU A 563 37.18 -7.24 -4.63
N ALA A 564 35.88 -7.40 -4.89
CA ALA A 564 34.98 -6.31 -5.24
C ALA A 564 34.81 -5.29 -4.09
N CYS A 565 34.64 -5.75 -2.85
CA CYS A 565 34.43 -4.86 -1.71
C CYS A 565 35.33 -5.22 -0.53
N GLU A 566 36.31 -4.35 -0.25
CA GLU A 566 37.28 -4.56 0.83
C GLU A 566 36.59 -4.63 2.20
N ALA A 567 35.63 -3.75 2.47
CA ALA A 567 34.93 -3.70 3.77
C ALA A 567 34.19 -5.01 4.08
N LEU A 568 33.50 -5.59 3.10
CA LEU A 568 32.86 -6.90 3.25
C LEU A 568 33.89 -8.03 3.40
N SER A 569 35.03 -7.94 2.71
CA SER A 569 36.13 -8.89 2.87
C SER A 569 36.74 -8.87 4.28
N GLN A 570 36.95 -7.68 4.83
CA GLN A 570 37.42 -7.49 6.21
C GLN A 570 36.45 -8.09 7.23
N ARG A 571 35.14 -8.01 7.01
CA ARG A 571 34.13 -8.65 7.87
C ARG A 571 34.23 -10.17 7.93
N CYS A 572 34.87 -10.82 6.96
CA CYS A 572 35.12 -12.27 6.96
C CYS A 572 36.44 -12.67 7.65
N THR A 573 37.28 -11.70 8.01
CA THR A 573 38.65 -11.92 8.48
C THR A 573 38.80 -11.50 9.93
N HIS A 574 39.21 -12.41 10.80
CA HIS A 574 39.55 -12.09 12.19
C HIS A 574 40.98 -11.55 12.29
N ALA A 575 41.18 -10.46 13.03
CA ALA A 575 42.49 -9.79 13.12
C ALA A 575 43.65 -10.71 13.53
N SER A 576 43.41 -11.68 14.43
CA SER A 576 44.46 -12.57 14.96
C SER A 576 44.57 -13.94 14.29
N VAL A 577 43.50 -14.47 13.69
CA VAL A 577 43.49 -15.85 13.14
C VAL A 577 43.16 -15.90 11.65
N GLY A 578 42.97 -14.74 11.01
CA GLY A 578 42.62 -14.64 9.60
C GLY A 578 41.22 -15.18 9.31
N ASN A 579 41.09 -15.90 8.20
CA ASN A 579 39.84 -16.48 7.73
C ASN A 579 39.92 -18.03 7.64
N PRO A 580 40.02 -18.75 8.78
CA PRO A 580 40.36 -20.18 8.80
C PRO A 580 39.25 -21.09 8.25
N ALA A 581 38.01 -20.60 8.15
CA ALA A 581 36.88 -21.32 7.57
C ALA A 581 36.60 -20.93 6.10
N ASN A 582 37.45 -20.07 5.50
CA ASN A 582 37.22 -19.49 4.18
C ASN A 582 35.81 -18.89 4.03
N GLN A 583 35.43 -17.99 4.93
CA GLN A 583 34.19 -17.23 4.81
C GLN A 583 34.26 -16.27 3.62
N ALA A 584 33.18 -16.15 2.87
CA ALA A 584 33.07 -15.19 1.78
C ALA A 584 31.63 -14.70 1.62
N TYR A 585 31.45 -13.57 0.93
CA TYR A 585 30.14 -13.11 0.52
C TYR A 585 29.77 -13.66 -0.87
N LEU A 586 28.54 -14.09 -1.06
CA LEU A 586 28.02 -14.57 -2.34
C LEU A 586 26.58 -14.06 -2.54
N LEU A 587 26.12 -14.12 -3.78
CA LEU A 587 24.87 -13.51 -4.24
C LEU A 587 23.81 -14.57 -4.55
N HIS A 588 22.56 -14.26 -4.28
CA HIS A 588 21.41 -15.08 -4.66
C HIS A 588 20.26 -14.21 -5.15
N GLY A 589 19.95 -14.24 -6.45
CA GLY A 589 18.84 -13.48 -7.00
C GLY A 589 17.50 -14.15 -6.71
N THR A 590 16.50 -13.34 -6.37
CA THR A 590 15.14 -13.76 -6.08
C THR A 590 14.18 -12.58 -6.25
N ASN A 591 12.94 -12.67 -5.76
CA ASN A 591 12.04 -11.51 -5.69
C ASN A 591 12.10 -10.82 -4.31
N PRO A 592 11.71 -9.52 -4.22
CA PRO A 592 11.79 -8.76 -2.97
C PRO A 592 11.13 -9.46 -1.77
N THR A 593 9.95 -10.03 -1.97
CA THR A 593 9.22 -10.79 -0.94
C THR A 593 10.02 -12.01 -0.46
N SER A 594 10.54 -12.82 -1.38
CA SER A 594 11.29 -14.04 -1.06
C SER A 594 12.63 -13.74 -0.41
N ALA A 595 13.31 -12.66 -0.82
CA ALA A 595 14.56 -12.24 -0.20
C ALA A 595 14.35 -12.07 1.32
N VAL A 596 13.28 -11.40 1.72
CA VAL A 596 13.08 -11.09 3.15
C VAL A 596 12.51 -12.25 3.94
N ALA A 597 11.72 -13.12 3.29
CA ALA A 597 11.39 -14.42 3.88
C ALA A 597 12.68 -15.21 4.19
N ILE A 598 13.64 -15.27 3.25
CA ILE A 598 14.91 -15.95 3.45
C ILE A 598 15.75 -15.30 4.57
N LEU A 599 15.72 -13.97 4.72
CA LEU A 599 16.38 -13.31 5.87
C LEU A 599 15.84 -13.79 7.23
N SER A 600 14.59 -14.27 7.27
CA SER A 600 13.87 -14.64 8.49
C SER A 600 13.96 -16.14 8.79
N SER A 601 13.77 -16.98 7.78
CA SER A 601 13.71 -18.45 7.91
C SER A 601 14.90 -19.19 7.30
N SER A 602 15.85 -18.49 6.68
CA SER A 602 16.94 -19.05 5.88
C SER A 602 16.46 -19.87 4.67
N PHE A 603 17.41 -20.46 3.96
CA PHE A 603 17.16 -21.31 2.80
C PHE A 603 16.62 -22.68 3.23
N THR A 604 15.55 -23.16 2.59
CA THR A 604 15.06 -24.52 2.82
C THR A 604 15.71 -25.49 1.84
N VAL A 605 16.72 -26.25 2.28
CA VAL A 605 17.46 -27.22 1.44
C VAL A 605 16.52 -28.29 0.84
N ASN A 606 15.45 -28.68 1.55
CA ASN A 606 14.44 -29.63 1.05
C ASN A 606 13.59 -29.11 -0.12
N LEU A 607 13.68 -27.81 -0.46
CA LEU A 607 13.02 -27.20 -1.61
C LEU A 607 13.98 -26.94 -2.77
N ALA A 608 15.27 -27.25 -2.61
CA ALA A 608 16.28 -27.11 -3.67
C ALA A 608 15.89 -27.92 -4.92
N GLY A 609 15.91 -27.27 -6.09
CA GLY A 609 15.60 -27.90 -7.38
C GLY A 609 14.16 -27.82 -7.87
N LYS A 610 13.21 -27.27 -7.09
CA LYS A 610 11.80 -27.11 -7.54
C LYS A 610 11.57 -25.93 -8.49
N SER A 611 12.45 -24.93 -8.50
CA SER A 611 12.23 -23.65 -9.22
C SER A 611 13.28 -23.31 -10.28
N ALA A 612 14.46 -23.95 -10.25
CA ALA A 612 15.60 -23.73 -11.14
C ALA A 612 16.56 -24.93 -11.14
N GLY A 613 17.33 -25.09 -12.23
CA GLY A 613 18.05 -26.32 -12.57
C GLY A 613 19.08 -26.82 -11.54
N THR A 614 19.14 -28.14 -11.34
CA THR A 614 20.00 -28.84 -10.38
C THR A 614 21.32 -29.33 -11.02
N MET A 615 22.02 -28.48 -11.76
CA MET A 615 23.18 -28.88 -12.59
C MET A 615 24.30 -29.60 -11.79
N PHE A 616 24.40 -29.32 -10.49
CA PHE A 616 25.45 -29.79 -9.58
C PHE A 616 24.88 -30.49 -8.33
N GLY A 617 23.61 -30.91 -8.37
CA GLY A 617 22.88 -31.52 -7.26
C GLY A 617 21.78 -30.63 -6.67
N ALA A 618 20.97 -31.19 -5.76
CA ALA A 618 19.88 -30.47 -5.09
C ALA A 618 20.38 -29.74 -3.84
N GLY A 619 20.97 -28.55 -4.04
CA GLY A 619 21.48 -27.70 -2.96
C GLY A 619 21.09 -26.23 -3.12
N VAL A 620 21.58 -25.38 -2.21
CA VAL A 620 21.42 -23.93 -2.32
C VAL A 620 22.50 -23.38 -3.23
N TYR A 621 22.09 -22.69 -4.29
CA TYR A 621 22.97 -22.08 -5.29
C TYR A 621 23.21 -20.61 -4.98
N LEU A 622 24.48 -20.25 -4.82
CA LEU A 622 24.95 -18.87 -4.72
C LEU A 622 25.93 -18.59 -5.87
N ALA A 623 26.05 -17.32 -6.27
CA ALA A 623 26.95 -16.89 -7.32
C ALA A 623 27.89 -15.78 -6.84
N GLU A 624 29.08 -15.70 -7.43
CA GLU A 624 29.97 -14.56 -7.20
C GLU A 624 29.72 -13.40 -8.17
N SER A 625 28.90 -13.61 -9.20
CA SER A 625 28.58 -12.61 -10.22
C SER A 625 27.18 -12.06 -10.02
N SER A 626 27.06 -10.73 -9.96
CA SER A 626 25.77 -10.04 -9.90
C SER A 626 24.89 -10.37 -11.10
N THR A 627 25.47 -10.48 -12.30
CA THR A 627 24.73 -10.84 -13.51
C THR A 627 24.13 -12.24 -13.43
N LYS A 628 24.87 -13.21 -12.86
CA LYS A 628 24.32 -14.57 -12.68
C LYS A 628 23.20 -14.60 -11.65
N ALA A 629 23.34 -13.84 -10.56
CA ALA A 629 22.26 -13.70 -9.58
C ALA A 629 21.02 -13.05 -10.24
N ASP A 630 21.20 -11.99 -11.04
CA ASP A 630 20.12 -11.29 -11.75
C ASP A 630 19.28 -12.19 -12.66
N GLU A 631 19.85 -13.26 -13.24
CA GLU A 631 19.08 -14.22 -14.06
C GLU A 631 17.94 -14.91 -13.29
N TYR A 632 18.08 -14.99 -11.96
CA TYR A 632 17.07 -15.54 -11.05
C TYR A 632 16.25 -14.47 -10.34
N ALA A 633 16.69 -13.20 -10.39
CA ALA A 633 15.99 -12.10 -9.78
C ALA A 633 14.70 -11.78 -10.52
N ARG A 634 13.66 -11.45 -9.77
CA ARG A 634 12.35 -11.02 -10.29
C ARG A 634 11.87 -9.82 -9.48
N ASP A 635 10.93 -9.07 -10.00
CA ASP A 635 10.18 -8.09 -9.25
C ASP A 635 8.98 -8.73 -8.52
N ASP A 636 8.39 -7.99 -7.57
CA ASP A 636 7.11 -8.36 -6.98
C ASP A 636 5.97 -7.78 -7.82
N MET A 637 5.23 -8.66 -8.49
CA MET A 637 4.17 -8.31 -9.42
C MET A 637 3.12 -7.40 -8.76
N GLY A 638 2.91 -6.21 -9.33
CA GLY A 638 1.65 -5.50 -9.13
C GLY A 638 1.56 -4.54 -7.94
N GLY A 639 2.67 -4.18 -7.30
CA GLY A 639 2.70 -3.29 -6.11
C GLY A 639 3.25 -1.87 -6.36
N GLU A 640 3.41 -1.10 -5.27
CA GLU A 640 4.08 0.22 -5.21
C GLU A 640 5.60 0.15 -5.51
N TYR A 641 6.12 -1.07 -5.58
CA TYR A 641 7.53 -1.42 -5.79
C TYR A 641 7.76 -2.15 -7.12
N ASP A 642 6.84 -2.03 -8.09
CA ASP A 642 6.98 -2.57 -9.45
C ASP A 642 8.32 -2.10 -10.05
N GLY A 643 9.03 -3.01 -10.73
CA GLY A 643 10.35 -2.72 -11.31
C GLY A 643 11.54 -2.73 -10.34
N LEU A 644 11.35 -3.05 -9.05
CA LEU A 644 12.45 -3.37 -8.12
C LEU A 644 12.74 -4.87 -8.10
N TYR A 645 14.00 -5.23 -8.35
CA TYR A 645 14.53 -6.58 -8.28
C TYR A 645 15.25 -6.80 -6.95
N ALA A 646 15.45 -8.06 -6.55
CA ALA A 646 16.14 -8.38 -5.31
C ALA A 646 17.29 -9.38 -5.48
N VAL A 647 18.37 -9.13 -4.77
CA VAL A 647 19.47 -10.06 -4.57
C VAL A 647 19.82 -10.14 -3.09
N LEU A 648 20.01 -11.34 -2.58
CA LEU A 648 20.57 -11.56 -1.25
C LEU A 648 22.09 -11.51 -1.32
N VAL A 649 22.71 -10.82 -0.36
CA VAL A 649 24.15 -10.88 -0.11
C VAL A 649 24.37 -11.74 1.13
N CYS A 650 24.77 -12.99 0.87
CA CYS A 650 24.88 -14.04 1.87
C CYS A 650 26.33 -14.18 2.31
N ARG A 651 26.56 -14.28 3.61
CA ARG A 651 27.84 -14.73 4.16
C ARG A 651 27.86 -16.25 4.14
N ALA A 652 28.83 -16.84 3.47
CA ALA A 652 28.94 -18.28 3.27
C ALA A 652 30.26 -18.82 3.83
N ILE A 653 30.24 -20.04 4.37
CA ILE A 653 31.43 -20.79 4.83
C ILE A 653 31.86 -21.73 3.72
N LEU A 654 32.95 -21.42 3.04
CA LEU A 654 33.40 -22.20 1.88
C LEU A 654 34.30 -23.38 2.27
N GLY A 655 35.17 -23.23 3.27
CA GLY A 655 36.23 -24.21 3.55
C GLY A 655 36.93 -24.70 2.28
N ARG A 656 37.13 -26.02 2.19
CA ARG A 656 37.55 -26.74 0.96
C ARG A 656 36.41 -26.89 -0.06
N SER A 657 36.70 -26.59 -1.32
CA SER A 657 35.80 -26.73 -2.47
C SER A 657 36.01 -28.05 -3.20
N TYR A 658 34.92 -28.75 -3.55
CA TYR A 658 34.97 -29.74 -4.63
C TYR A 658 34.77 -29.02 -5.97
N VAL A 659 35.83 -28.86 -6.76
CA VAL A 659 35.78 -28.10 -8.02
C VAL A 659 35.41 -29.02 -9.19
N THR A 660 34.39 -28.67 -9.95
CA THR A 660 33.96 -29.44 -11.14
C THR A 660 33.53 -28.53 -12.28
N GLU A 661 33.87 -28.94 -13.51
CA GLU A 661 33.44 -28.29 -14.76
C GLU A 661 32.23 -29.00 -15.39
N LYS A 662 31.90 -30.21 -14.89
CA LYS A 662 30.88 -31.11 -15.43
C LYS A 662 29.64 -31.14 -14.56
N ALA A 663 28.47 -31.19 -15.19
CA ALA A 663 27.21 -31.41 -14.50
C ALA A 663 27.15 -32.81 -13.87
N GLY A 664 26.45 -32.93 -12.74
CA GLY A 664 26.31 -34.16 -11.97
C GLY A 664 25.72 -33.90 -10.60
N ASP A 665 25.43 -34.95 -9.83
CA ASP A 665 25.13 -34.81 -8.40
C ASP A 665 26.40 -35.06 -7.60
N PHE A 666 26.82 -34.06 -6.85
CA PHE A 666 28.05 -34.09 -6.04
C PHE A 666 27.76 -33.87 -4.55
N SER A 667 26.51 -34.04 -4.13
CA SER A 667 26.10 -33.91 -2.73
C SER A 667 26.93 -34.79 -1.79
N ASP A 668 27.20 -36.04 -2.17
CA ASP A 668 28.02 -36.98 -1.38
C ASP A 668 29.45 -36.48 -1.11
N GLN A 669 30.04 -35.68 -2.01
CA GLN A 669 31.38 -35.12 -1.82
C GLN A 669 31.43 -34.12 -0.65
N VAL A 670 30.28 -33.47 -0.37
CA VAL A 670 30.14 -32.50 0.71
C VAL A 670 29.62 -33.17 1.98
N LEU A 671 28.61 -34.03 1.85
CA LEU A 671 27.98 -34.71 2.99
C LEU A 671 28.90 -35.75 3.65
N SER A 672 29.90 -36.27 2.94
CA SER A 672 30.97 -37.11 3.51
C SER A 672 31.88 -36.35 4.47
N GLY A 673 31.90 -35.01 4.41
CA GLY A 673 32.82 -34.14 5.15
C GLY A 673 34.19 -33.95 4.50
N GLU A 674 34.43 -34.55 3.32
CA GLU A 674 35.69 -34.36 2.57
C GLU A 674 35.79 -32.92 2.05
N TYR A 675 34.72 -32.40 1.46
CA TYR A 675 34.58 -31.02 1.02
C TYR A 675 33.44 -30.33 1.77
N HIS A 676 33.36 -28.99 1.67
CA HIS A 676 32.36 -28.21 2.40
C HIS A 676 31.32 -27.53 1.48
N HIS A 677 31.62 -27.45 0.19
CA HIS A 677 30.69 -27.07 -0.88
C HIS A 677 31.19 -27.58 -2.24
N VAL A 678 30.34 -27.51 -3.26
CA VAL A 678 30.71 -27.74 -4.66
C VAL A 678 30.91 -26.41 -5.36
N LEU A 679 32.01 -26.27 -6.10
CA LEU A 679 32.29 -25.13 -6.98
C LEU A 679 32.12 -25.58 -8.43
N GLY A 680 31.01 -25.17 -9.04
CA GLY A 680 30.74 -25.39 -10.46
C GLY A 680 31.44 -24.34 -11.31
N ASP A 681 32.59 -24.67 -11.90
CA ASP A 681 33.42 -23.74 -12.67
C ASP A 681 33.04 -23.74 -14.17
N ARG A 682 31.86 -23.23 -14.47
CA ARG A 682 31.40 -23.05 -15.87
C ARG A 682 32.02 -21.83 -16.54
N GLU A 683 32.72 -20.99 -15.78
CA GLU A 683 33.57 -19.94 -16.35
C GLU A 683 34.77 -20.54 -17.06
N LYS A 684 35.49 -21.48 -16.43
CA LYS A 684 36.57 -22.20 -17.09
C LYS A 684 36.07 -23.12 -18.21
N ALA A 685 34.94 -23.81 -18.00
CA ALA A 685 34.42 -24.77 -18.97
C ALA A 685 33.90 -24.14 -20.27
N VAL A 686 33.13 -23.04 -20.18
CA VAL A 686 32.42 -22.43 -21.33
C VAL A 686 32.38 -20.90 -21.27
N GLY A 687 33.22 -20.28 -20.44
CA GLY A 687 33.33 -18.83 -20.30
C GLY A 687 32.15 -18.16 -19.59
N THR A 688 31.26 -18.92 -18.91
CA THR A 688 30.07 -18.37 -18.23
C THR A 688 30.40 -17.96 -16.79
N PHE A 689 29.79 -18.58 -15.78
CA PHE A 689 29.82 -18.16 -14.39
C PHE A 689 30.30 -19.28 -13.48
N ARG A 690 30.87 -18.93 -12.32
CA ARG A 690 31.10 -19.86 -11.22
C ARG A 690 29.91 -19.82 -10.26
N GLU A 691 29.43 -20.99 -9.88
CA GLU A 691 28.34 -21.17 -8.92
C GLU A 691 28.82 -22.02 -7.73
N PHE A 692 28.36 -21.68 -6.54
CA PHE A 692 28.74 -22.30 -5.27
C PHE A 692 27.51 -22.99 -4.68
N ILE A 693 27.59 -24.30 -4.49
CA ILE A 693 26.45 -25.14 -4.11
C ILE A 693 26.66 -25.69 -2.71
N PHE A 694 25.71 -25.41 -1.82
CA PHE A 694 25.75 -25.79 -0.42
C PHE A 694 24.66 -26.80 -0.10
N PHE A 695 25.03 -27.81 0.68
CA PHE A 695 24.13 -28.86 1.16
C PHE A 695 23.86 -28.79 2.67
N HIS A 696 24.59 -27.93 3.38
CA HIS A 696 24.34 -27.59 4.78
C HIS A 696 23.82 -26.15 4.86
N GLU A 697 22.58 -25.98 5.30
CA GLU A 697 21.96 -24.65 5.50
C GLU A 697 22.80 -23.77 6.43
N ALA A 698 23.33 -24.36 7.52
CA ALA A 698 24.16 -23.65 8.49
C ALA A 698 25.48 -23.10 7.92
N SER A 699 25.88 -23.50 6.70
CA SER A 699 27.01 -22.89 6.00
C SER A 699 26.68 -21.52 5.41
N ILE A 700 25.42 -21.07 5.45
CA ILE A 700 24.97 -19.81 4.85
C ILE A 700 24.25 -18.97 5.91
N TYR A 701 24.63 -17.71 5.99
CA TYR A 701 23.91 -16.67 6.72
C TYR A 701 23.44 -15.60 5.71
N PRO A 702 22.14 -15.53 5.38
CA PRO A 702 21.61 -14.49 4.52
C PRO A 702 21.63 -13.16 5.29
N GLU A 703 22.65 -12.34 5.02
CA GLU A 703 22.96 -11.16 5.84
C GLU A 703 22.23 -9.92 5.35
N TYR A 704 22.17 -9.72 4.02
CA TYR A 704 21.45 -8.60 3.42
C TYR A 704 20.48 -9.04 2.34
N ALA A 705 19.37 -8.32 2.22
CA ALA A 705 18.58 -8.22 1.01
C ALA A 705 18.84 -6.86 0.35
N VAL A 706 19.26 -6.86 -0.91
CA VAL A 706 19.54 -5.67 -1.70
C VAL A 706 18.48 -5.56 -2.78
N PHE A 707 17.81 -4.42 -2.82
CA PHE A 707 16.83 -4.09 -3.84
C PHE A 707 17.46 -3.16 -4.85
N TYR A 708 17.29 -3.44 -6.14
CA TYR A 708 17.95 -2.72 -7.20
C TYR A 708 17.06 -2.51 -8.41
N ARG A 709 17.39 -1.51 -9.22
CA ARG A 709 16.83 -1.31 -10.56
C ARG A 709 17.86 -1.71 -11.61
N ARG A 710 17.36 -2.14 -12.76
CA ARG A 710 18.16 -2.42 -13.94
C ARG A 710 18.29 -1.14 -14.76
N GLU A 711 19.51 -0.76 -15.11
CA GLU A 711 19.79 0.39 -15.98
C GLU A 711 20.36 -0.09 -17.31
N LYS A 712 20.04 0.63 -18.38
CA LYS A 712 20.63 0.44 -19.70
C LYS A 712 20.75 1.79 -20.39
N ASP A 713 21.92 2.10 -20.90
CA ASP A 713 22.23 3.36 -21.58
C ASP A 713 21.92 4.60 -20.71
N GLY A 714 22.03 4.46 -19.39
CA GLY A 714 21.73 5.52 -18.40
C GLY A 714 20.26 5.66 -18.01
N GLU A 715 19.37 4.88 -18.61
CA GLU A 715 17.93 4.89 -18.32
C GLU A 715 17.52 3.65 -17.52
N ILE A 716 16.52 3.80 -16.64
CA ILE A 716 15.94 2.66 -15.92
C ILE A 716 15.16 1.81 -16.92
N LEU A 717 15.48 0.51 -16.99
CA LEU A 717 14.71 -0.42 -17.82
C LEU A 717 13.29 -0.54 -17.25
N PRO A 718 12.25 -0.45 -18.09
CA PRO A 718 10.89 -0.74 -17.66
C PRO A 718 10.78 -2.20 -17.21
N PRO A 719 9.75 -2.57 -16.44
CA PRO A 719 9.44 -3.97 -16.15
C PRO A 719 9.28 -4.80 -17.45
N PRO A 720 9.47 -6.13 -17.41
CA PRO A 720 9.33 -6.99 -18.59
C PRO A 720 7.94 -6.86 -19.21
N ASP A 721 7.83 -6.86 -20.53
CA ASP A 721 6.53 -6.94 -21.21
C ASP A 721 5.82 -8.24 -20.78
N ARG A 722 4.67 -8.07 -20.12
CA ARG A 722 3.88 -9.19 -19.59
C ARG A 722 2.82 -9.59 -20.62
N GLU A 723 2.50 -10.89 -20.73
CA GLU A 723 1.30 -11.32 -21.45
C GLU A 723 0.11 -10.55 -20.87
N ARG A 724 -0.42 -9.60 -21.65
CA ARG A 724 -1.70 -8.97 -21.34
C ARG A 724 -2.70 -10.11 -21.23
N ALA A 725 -3.59 -10.04 -20.23
CA ALA A 725 -4.80 -10.86 -20.26
C ALA A 725 -5.34 -10.81 -21.71
N PRO A 726 -5.66 -11.95 -22.32
CA PRO A 726 -6.07 -11.98 -23.72
C PRO A 726 -7.15 -10.93 -23.90
N LYS A 727 -7.06 -10.13 -24.98
CA LYS A 727 -8.14 -9.21 -25.36
C LYS A 727 -9.43 -10.03 -25.26
N MET A 728 -10.39 -9.56 -24.46
CA MET A 728 -11.72 -10.14 -24.45
C MET A 728 -12.13 -10.32 -25.91
N MET A 729 -12.46 -11.56 -26.31
CA MET A 729 -13.09 -11.79 -27.60
C MET A 729 -14.23 -10.80 -27.71
N GLU A 730 -14.21 -9.98 -28.77
CA GLU A 730 -15.44 -9.31 -29.20
C GLU A 730 -16.48 -10.42 -29.31
N MET A 731 -17.52 -10.34 -28.47
CA MET A 731 -18.66 -11.22 -28.62
C MET A 731 -19.25 -10.91 -29.98
N GLU A 732 -18.99 -11.77 -30.96
CA GLU A 732 -19.78 -11.82 -32.16
C GLU A 732 -21.24 -11.95 -31.72
N THR A 733 -22.04 -10.99 -32.15
CA THR A 733 -23.48 -10.99 -31.94
C THR A 733 -24.02 -12.29 -32.56
N PRO A 734 -24.85 -13.07 -31.85
CA PRO A 734 -25.44 -14.26 -32.45
C PRO A 734 -26.30 -13.84 -33.64
N GLU A 735 -25.89 -14.23 -34.84
CA GLU A 735 -26.74 -14.17 -36.02
C GLU A 735 -27.94 -15.10 -35.82
N ASP A 736 -29.11 -14.57 -36.19
CA ASP A 736 -30.46 -15.12 -36.15
C ASP A 736 -30.56 -16.66 -36.28
N GLU A 737 -31.13 -17.31 -35.24
CA GLU A 737 -31.68 -18.66 -35.38
C GLU A 737 -32.99 -18.63 -36.20
N PRO A 738 -33.21 -19.60 -37.11
CA PRO A 738 -34.41 -19.64 -37.92
C PRO A 738 -35.62 -20.18 -37.14
N GLU A 739 -36.77 -19.53 -37.34
CA GLU A 739 -38.09 -19.90 -36.82
C GLU A 739 -38.39 -21.41 -36.94
N MET A 740 -38.54 -22.09 -35.81
CA MET A 740 -39.25 -23.37 -35.76
C MET A 740 -40.76 -23.12 -35.70
N THR A 741 -41.42 -23.60 -36.74
CA THR A 741 -42.86 -23.59 -36.94
C THR A 741 -43.57 -24.52 -35.94
N ALA A 742 -44.74 -24.06 -35.50
CA ALA A 742 -45.64 -24.73 -34.57
C ALA A 742 -46.23 -26.04 -35.12
N VAL A 743 -46.39 -27.02 -34.22
CA VAL A 743 -47.53 -27.95 -34.16
C VAL A 743 -48.02 -28.00 -32.72
#